data_AF-A0A0M0KGJ9-F1
#
_entry.id   AF-A0A0M0KGJ9-F1
#
_cell.length_a   1.000
_cell.length_b   1.000
_cell.length_c   1.000
_cell.angle_alpha   90.00
_cell.angle_beta   90.00
_cell.angle_gamma   90.00
#
_symmetry.space_group_name_H-M   'P 1'
#
loop_
_entity.id
_entity.type
_entity.pdbx_description
1 polymer ?
#
loop_
_entity_poly.entity_id
_entity_poly.type
_entity_poly.pdbx_seq_one_letter_code
_entity_poly.pdbx_strand_id
1 'polypeptide(L)'
;MAKKRHTVLSGMTATMMVLSPIAPTYAQAIDLTEVKQEEFETLKLGVDHQNVLVLKQVLYSLEYLESDDPESFTTYFDPDLEQVIVDLQEMFQFEPSGEVTFDFFELLVQLANEEQDEDEQKSTDVAEEEKNEEVSLAEEDLEREENETKLNETAETFSAMSTFSSDSTADSSVLFQVGDRDPEIITIKLHLEILGFKVSNNPTSYYGIQTEEMVRAFQSQYQLPVTGKVDQETRNLLSQRATGPLRLGMYREDVIQLKINLEKVGFPVSSNPNTYFGPTTDRQVRAFQQSQGLTADGIVGSSTIKALEEALSGVLFLGVRDSKVIDLKKMLADLGYGVSDNPTTYFGPVTEEQVKRFQNDFGRPVTGVVDRATFEFIQKMVEEGFVLRPGMNHPEVLKLKEYLAILGYRVSNTPNDFFGSVTEAKVREYQYDNGLQQTGIVTKQLLTELEKQATGPLKMGMYREDAITLKEQLAVLGYVISNNPTNYYGPSTEATVKQFQKDHGLQVNGIADSLTLKKIQELLNQTLYFGVRNEKVVELKLELERLGLSVSSSPTTYFGSVTEEMVREFQRRANLPVTGVVNDEQLKFMKDIVYMEGMRASGIITLKEHLAILGFRVSDNPTTLYGAVTTEQVRQFQQKYGLSSTGIADQKTVDQLRALATRPLQLGMYHPDVVQLKKDLAKAGYFVSNNPNDYFGPTTTTKLKEFQTDHNLPATGIADRQTLNKLKEVVQAIGVQYVFQGKRQFGHGVGMTQWGAYGMSQQGFTYRQILTYYYTNVTVSSSSSYRNTNVRVMIGDEQINSATFSSTGTYSVQNISTGQFLFTNVTGNTTVTYGSGGDGTFRITNGGTTRTTQSEVRIVPNNSATIRYVGNNKNQVGQHYRGALHLTKSRINNLQSNFVMDVINHVDIDTYLEGVVPYEMIPSWAQLNAFKAQAVAARTYAFRNRVPTRHFDMYDDTRSQVYHGVPQGDRNNALVNQAIHETSGEVILHNNSLIDAVYSASASGHTVDARDVWGNDIAYLKGKRDPYDNSQYTQVSWTGTFTLDDLSNISEFKNRGLGKVVDLKIEARSERIISAQVIFERGSVTYSGSAFASHIGAPSRIMTYTIK
;
A
#
# COMPACT_ATOMS: atom_id res chain seq x y z
N MET A 1 -16.03 7.05 -19.71
CA MET A 1 -14.99 7.92 -19.11
C MET A 1 -15.41 8.48 -17.74
N ALA A 2 -16.60 9.09 -17.58
CA ALA A 2 -17.08 9.57 -16.27
C ALA A 2 -17.23 8.46 -15.21
N LYS A 3 -17.68 7.24 -15.60
CA LYS A 3 -17.70 6.05 -14.72
C LYS A 3 -16.31 5.53 -14.32
N LYS A 4 -15.30 5.69 -15.18
CA LYS A 4 -13.90 5.36 -14.85
C LYS A 4 -13.30 6.39 -13.88
N ARG A 5 -13.57 7.69 -14.10
CA ARG A 5 -13.20 8.77 -13.16
C ARG A 5 -13.77 8.57 -11.75
N HIS A 6 -15.00 8.09 -11.62
CA HIS A 6 -15.64 7.94 -10.30
C HIS A 6 -15.09 6.75 -9.49
N THR A 7 -14.66 5.69 -10.18
CA THR A 7 -14.09 4.47 -9.57
C THR A 7 -12.68 4.73 -9.04
N VAL A 8 -11.91 5.57 -9.74
CA VAL A 8 -10.54 5.95 -9.39
C VAL A 8 -10.52 6.96 -8.24
N LEU A 9 -11.41 7.96 -8.26
CA LEU A 9 -11.59 8.91 -7.15
C LEU A 9 -12.04 8.23 -5.85
N SER A 10 -12.90 7.21 -5.94
CA SER A 10 -13.38 6.41 -4.80
C SER A 10 -12.31 5.49 -4.21
N GLY A 11 -11.40 4.95 -5.02
CA GLY A 11 -10.26 4.15 -4.54
C GLY A 11 -9.23 4.99 -3.78
N MET A 12 -8.97 6.23 -4.22
CA MET A 12 -8.01 7.14 -3.56
C MET A 12 -8.53 7.71 -2.23
N THR A 13 -9.86 7.87 -2.06
CA THR A 13 -10.44 8.33 -0.78
C THR A 13 -10.34 7.26 0.31
N ALA A 14 -10.41 5.98 -0.07
CA ALA A 14 -10.30 4.86 0.85
C ALA A 14 -8.87 4.69 1.37
N THR A 15 -7.83 4.92 0.55
CA THR A 15 -6.42 4.89 0.98
C THR A 15 -6.07 6.08 1.90
N MET A 16 -6.66 7.26 1.68
CA MET A 16 -6.48 8.44 2.54
C MET A 16 -7.14 8.32 3.92
N MET A 17 -8.29 7.64 4.02
CA MET A 17 -8.97 7.41 5.31
C MET A 17 -8.19 6.51 6.26
N VAL A 18 -7.38 5.58 5.74
CA VAL A 18 -6.57 4.66 6.54
C VAL A 18 -5.34 5.35 7.16
N LEU A 19 -4.83 6.42 6.54
CA LEU A 19 -3.63 7.14 7.00
C LEU A 19 -3.92 8.31 7.96
N SER A 20 -5.14 8.84 7.97
CA SER A 20 -5.51 10.04 8.74
C SER A 20 -5.50 9.92 10.29
N PRO A 21 -5.67 8.76 10.95
CA PRO A 21 -5.74 8.73 12.42
C PRO A 21 -4.40 8.66 13.18
N ILE A 22 -3.25 8.51 12.52
CA ILE A 22 -1.97 8.18 13.21
C ILE A 22 -0.96 9.35 13.22
N ALA A 23 -1.24 10.43 12.50
CA ALA A 23 -0.33 11.56 12.34
C ALA A 23 0.06 12.36 13.62
N PRO A 24 -0.77 12.51 14.68
CA PRO A 24 -0.40 13.43 15.77
C PRO A 24 0.49 12.84 16.88
N THR A 25 0.73 11.53 16.94
CA THR A 25 1.43 10.91 18.08
C THR A 25 2.89 10.47 17.85
N TYR A 26 3.42 10.61 16.63
CA TYR A 26 4.81 10.23 16.31
C TYR A 26 5.62 11.33 15.59
N ALA A 27 5.22 12.59 15.73
CA ALA A 27 5.91 13.73 15.12
C ALA A 27 7.18 14.20 15.88
N GLN A 28 7.71 13.43 16.82
CA GLN A 28 9.00 13.73 17.46
C GLN A 28 9.94 12.53 17.40
N ALA A 29 11.05 12.74 16.69
CA ALA A 29 12.26 11.92 16.62
C ALA A 29 12.25 10.68 15.72
N ILE A 30 12.25 10.87 14.40
CA ILE A 30 13.09 10.07 13.48
C ILE A 30 13.59 10.99 12.35
N ASP A 31 14.86 11.39 12.40
CA ASP A 31 15.53 12.05 11.27
C ASP A 31 16.00 10.96 10.29
N LEU A 32 15.16 10.63 9.30
CA LEU A 32 15.44 9.61 8.27
C LEU A 32 16.47 10.08 7.22
N THR A 33 17.16 11.21 7.44
CA THR A 33 18.17 11.71 6.50
C THR A 33 19.54 11.03 6.67
N GLU A 34 19.77 10.24 7.72
CA GLU A 34 21.10 9.67 8.05
C GLU A 34 21.20 8.12 8.11
N VAL A 35 20.22 7.35 7.67
CA VAL A 35 20.35 5.87 7.64
C VAL A 35 21.37 5.45 6.58
N LYS A 36 22.48 4.84 7.01
CA LYS A 36 23.60 4.41 6.14
C LYS A 36 23.31 3.05 5.50
N GLN A 37 23.82 2.88 4.28
CA GLN A 37 23.65 1.70 3.42
C GLN A 37 24.03 0.35 4.08
N GLU A 38 24.89 0.35 5.10
CA GLU A 38 25.41 -0.87 5.74
C GLU A 38 24.37 -1.60 6.61
N GLU A 39 23.33 -0.93 7.12
CA GLU A 39 22.31 -1.54 8.00
C GLU A 39 21.28 -2.39 7.22
N PHE A 40 21.03 -2.06 5.94
CA PHE A 40 20.13 -2.82 5.07
C PHE A 40 20.79 -4.09 4.48
N GLU A 41 22.11 -4.15 4.34
CA GLU A 41 22.82 -5.32 3.80
C GLU A 41 22.80 -6.52 4.76
N THR A 42 22.60 -6.29 6.06
CA THR A 42 22.50 -7.32 7.11
C THR A 42 21.21 -8.14 7.05
N LEU A 43 20.14 -7.64 6.42
CA LEU A 43 18.80 -8.26 6.43
C LEU A 43 18.54 -9.27 5.31
N LYS A 44 19.48 -9.50 4.37
CA LYS A 44 19.33 -10.43 3.22
C LYS A 44 18.01 -10.28 2.41
N LEU A 45 17.33 -9.13 2.51
CA LEU A 45 16.21 -8.76 1.66
C LEU A 45 16.79 -8.00 0.48
N GLY A 46 16.93 -8.66 -0.68
CA GLY A 46 17.49 -8.06 -1.89
C GLY A 46 16.60 -6.96 -2.49
N VAL A 47 16.49 -5.82 -1.82
CA VAL A 47 15.71 -4.65 -2.28
C VAL A 47 16.66 -3.68 -2.99
N ASP A 48 16.36 -3.41 -4.26
CA ASP A 48 17.08 -2.47 -5.12
C ASP A 48 16.89 -1.01 -4.65
N HIS A 49 17.93 -0.19 -4.83
CA HIS A 49 17.95 1.26 -4.60
C HIS A 49 16.76 1.99 -5.27
N GLN A 50 16.27 1.47 -6.40
CA GLN A 50 15.10 2.02 -7.11
C GLN A 50 13.80 1.97 -6.28
N ASN A 51 13.64 0.97 -5.40
CA ASN A 51 12.40 0.75 -4.66
C ASN A 51 12.27 1.69 -3.45
N VAL A 52 13.41 2.08 -2.87
CA VAL A 52 13.49 3.02 -1.75
C VAL A 52 13.10 4.44 -2.19
N LEU A 53 13.44 4.85 -3.42
CA LEU A 53 13.06 6.16 -3.95
C LEU A 53 11.57 6.29 -4.25
N VAL A 54 10.94 5.22 -4.74
CA VAL A 54 9.49 5.20 -4.98
C VAL A 54 8.73 5.33 -3.66
N LEU A 55 9.21 4.67 -2.60
CA LEU A 55 8.65 4.81 -1.24
C LEU A 55 8.78 6.24 -0.69
N LYS A 56 9.95 6.88 -0.83
CA LYS A 56 10.17 8.28 -0.45
C LYS A 56 9.21 9.24 -1.17
N GLN A 57 8.89 8.94 -2.43
CA GLN A 57 7.98 9.76 -3.21
C GLN A 57 6.52 9.65 -2.81
N VAL A 58 6.08 8.45 -2.45
CA VAL A 58 4.73 8.23 -1.93
C VAL A 58 4.58 8.91 -0.56
N LEU A 59 5.57 8.78 0.34
CA LEU A 59 5.56 9.39 1.67
C LEU A 59 5.51 10.93 1.63
N TYR A 60 6.31 11.57 0.79
CA TYR A 60 6.30 13.04 0.71
C TYR A 60 5.04 13.62 0.03
N SER A 61 4.48 12.90 -0.95
CA SER A 61 3.21 13.30 -1.57
C SER A 61 2.04 13.24 -0.57
N LEU A 62 2.15 12.39 0.45
CA LEU A 62 1.23 12.30 1.59
C LEU A 62 1.45 13.42 2.63
N GLU A 63 2.67 13.93 2.77
CA GLU A 63 3.05 15.03 3.69
C GLU A 63 2.57 16.42 3.21
N TYR A 64 2.47 16.64 1.89
CA TYR A 64 1.97 17.90 1.31
C TYR A 64 0.43 18.03 1.36
N LEU A 65 -0.28 16.95 1.68
CA LEU A 65 -1.75 16.88 1.77
C LEU A 65 -2.32 17.48 3.07
N GLU A 66 -1.46 17.98 3.97
CA GLU A 66 -1.88 18.67 5.21
C GLU A 66 -1.87 20.21 5.12
N SER A 67 -1.66 20.80 3.93
CA SER A 67 -1.73 22.27 3.75
C SER A 67 -3.10 22.74 3.22
N ASP A 68 -3.76 23.63 3.98
CA ASP A 68 -5.13 24.17 3.82
C ASP A 68 -5.36 25.08 2.58
N ASP A 69 -4.94 24.70 1.37
CA ASP A 69 -5.21 25.49 0.14
C ASP A 69 -5.96 24.68 -0.96
N PRO A 70 -7.29 24.86 -1.10
CA PRO A 70 -8.11 24.10 -2.03
C PRO A 70 -7.90 24.45 -3.52
N GLU A 71 -7.24 25.57 -3.86
CA GLU A 71 -7.06 25.97 -5.27
C GLU A 71 -5.87 25.30 -5.96
N SER A 72 -4.98 24.64 -5.21
CA SER A 72 -3.82 23.93 -5.78
C SER A 72 -4.18 22.60 -6.47
N PHE A 73 -5.36 22.04 -6.19
CA PHE A 73 -5.74 20.66 -6.55
C PHE A 73 -5.87 20.38 -8.06
N THR A 74 -5.96 21.42 -8.90
CA THR A 74 -6.16 21.25 -10.36
C THR A 74 -4.89 21.38 -11.20
N THR A 75 -3.77 21.80 -10.60
CA THR A 75 -2.54 22.11 -11.36
C THR A 75 -1.47 21.01 -11.28
N TYR A 76 -1.65 20.00 -10.42
CA TYR A 76 -0.67 18.95 -10.14
C TYR A 76 -1.21 17.51 -10.28
N PHE A 77 -2.31 17.33 -11.01
CA PHE A 77 -2.83 16.00 -11.32
C PHE A 77 -2.16 15.47 -12.60
N ASP A 78 -1.03 14.78 -12.44
CA ASP A 78 -0.39 14.03 -13.52
C ASP A 78 -1.14 12.69 -13.71
N PRO A 79 -1.72 12.39 -14.88
CA PRO A 79 -2.39 11.13 -15.17
C PRO A 79 -1.51 9.87 -15.02
N ASP A 80 -0.19 10.01 -14.87
CA ASP A 80 0.74 8.88 -14.69
C ASP A 80 0.77 8.34 -13.23
N LEU A 81 0.09 8.97 -12.26
CA LEU A 81 0.01 8.51 -10.86
C LEU A 81 -0.81 7.20 -10.69
N GLU A 82 -1.74 6.92 -11.60
CA GLU A 82 -2.45 5.63 -11.67
C GLU A 82 -1.48 4.47 -11.96
N GLN A 83 -0.50 4.70 -12.83
CA GLN A 83 0.49 3.68 -13.16
C GLN A 83 1.46 3.44 -11.98
N VAL A 84 1.60 4.41 -11.05
CA VAL A 84 2.51 4.28 -9.88
C VAL A 84 2.01 3.20 -8.96
N ILE A 85 0.72 3.31 -8.69
CA ILE A 85 -0.02 2.41 -7.82
C ILE A 85 -0.07 1.02 -8.46
N VAL A 86 -0.25 0.94 -9.79
CA VAL A 86 -0.21 -0.33 -10.54
C VAL A 86 1.17 -0.98 -10.51
N ASP A 87 2.24 -0.23 -10.69
CA ASP A 87 3.59 -0.81 -10.74
C ASP A 87 4.12 -1.13 -9.32
N LEU A 88 3.71 -0.39 -8.28
CA LEU A 88 3.91 -0.79 -6.87
C LEU A 88 3.10 -2.04 -6.50
N GLN A 89 1.89 -2.20 -7.05
CA GLN A 89 1.05 -3.40 -6.91
C GLN A 89 1.68 -4.61 -7.62
N GLU A 90 2.27 -4.42 -8.80
CA GLU A 90 2.97 -5.48 -9.55
C GLU A 90 4.30 -5.88 -8.90
N MET A 91 5.02 -4.94 -8.27
CA MET A 91 6.35 -5.17 -7.72
C MET A 91 6.35 -5.79 -6.30
N PHE A 92 5.29 -5.55 -5.51
CA PHE A 92 5.08 -6.16 -4.18
C PHE A 92 4.03 -7.29 -4.15
N GLN A 93 3.55 -7.73 -5.33
CA GLN A 93 2.52 -8.77 -5.50
C GLN A 93 1.22 -8.52 -4.71
N PHE A 94 0.56 -7.39 -4.95
CA PHE A 94 -0.82 -7.16 -4.49
C PHE A 94 -1.84 -7.49 -5.59
N GLU A 95 -2.93 -8.18 -5.24
CA GLU A 95 -4.11 -8.32 -6.11
C GLU A 95 -5.01 -7.06 -6.04
N PRO A 96 -5.78 -6.76 -7.10
CA PRO A 96 -6.59 -5.55 -7.22
C PRO A 96 -7.90 -5.59 -6.42
N SER A 97 -7.83 -6.02 -5.15
CA SER A 97 -8.97 -6.07 -4.22
C SER A 97 -8.56 -5.65 -2.81
N GLY A 98 -8.30 -4.36 -2.61
CA GLY A 98 -8.71 -3.61 -1.42
C GLY A 98 -8.26 -3.97 0.01
N GLU A 99 -7.39 -4.95 0.28
CA GLU A 99 -6.90 -5.24 1.64
C GLU A 99 -5.38 -5.06 1.79
N VAL A 100 -4.98 -4.22 2.75
CA VAL A 100 -3.58 -4.09 3.22
C VAL A 100 -3.31 -5.24 4.20
N THR A 101 -2.33 -6.09 3.91
CA THR A 101 -1.94 -7.18 4.80
C THR A 101 -1.08 -6.69 5.97
N PHE A 102 -1.35 -7.24 7.16
CA PHE A 102 -0.79 -6.88 8.46
C PHE A 102 0.73 -7.14 8.62
N ASP A 103 1.37 -7.87 7.69
CA ASP A 103 2.77 -8.31 7.81
C ASP A 103 3.81 -7.20 7.53
N PHE A 104 3.46 -6.11 6.82
CA PHE A 104 4.39 -4.98 6.60
C PHE A 104 4.57 -4.11 7.87
N PHE A 105 3.56 -4.08 8.73
CA PHE A 105 3.55 -3.30 9.98
C PHE A 105 4.39 -3.98 11.08
N GLU A 106 4.38 -5.31 11.16
CA GLU A 106 5.22 -6.10 12.09
C GLU A 106 6.72 -5.98 11.75
N LEU A 107 7.07 -5.89 10.47
CA LEU A 107 8.47 -5.69 10.03
C LEU A 107 8.99 -4.31 10.45
N LEU A 108 8.16 -3.26 10.36
CA LEU A 108 8.50 -1.91 10.80
C LEU A 108 8.59 -1.78 12.33
N VAL A 109 7.77 -2.53 13.07
CA VAL A 109 7.80 -2.55 14.54
C VAL A 109 8.94 -3.40 15.10
N GLN A 110 9.37 -4.46 14.40
CA GLN A 110 10.58 -5.22 14.76
C GLN A 110 11.86 -4.41 14.56
N LEU A 111 11.95 -3.64 13.47
CA LEU A 111 13.10 -2.76 13.21
C LEU A 111 13.22 -1.60 14.22
N ALA A 112 12.11 -1.20 14.87
CA ALA A 112 12.09 -0.12 15.87
C ALA A 112 12.44 -0.57 17.30
N ASN A 113 12.48 -1.88 17.58
CA ASN A 113 12.66 -2.42 18.94
C ASN A 113 14.03 -3.07 19.20
N GLU A 114 14.93 -3.13 18.22
CA GLU A 114 16.29 -3.70 18.41
C GLU A 114 17.38 -2.66 18.78
N GLU A 115 17.03 -1.38 18.97
CA GLU A 115 17.99 -0.31 19.35
C GLU A 115 17.98 0.08 20.85
N GLN A 116 17.31 -0.69 21.72
CA GLN A 116 17.34 -0.46 23.17
C GLN A 116 17.78 -1.71 23.92
N ASP A 117 19.06 -2.10 23.80
CA ASP A 117 19.69 -2.99 24.78
C ASP A 117 21.23 -3.06 24.65
N GLU A 118 21.91 -1.96 24.31
CA GLU A 118 23.39 -1.92 24.38
C GLU A 118 23.87 -0.50 24.72
N ASP A 119 23.60 -0.01 25.94
CA ASP A 119 24.49 0.94 26.65
C ASP A 119 23.93 1.28 28.04
N GLU A 120 24.13 0.39 29.02
CA GLU A 120 24.22 0.83 30.43
C GLU A 120 24.89 -0.25 31.30
N GLN A 121 26.21 -0.38 31.21
CA GLN A 121 27.01 -0.90 32.32
C GLN A 121 28.50 -0.57 32.16
N LYS A 122 28.94 0.55 32.78
CA LYS A 122 30.19 0.67 33.57
C LYS A 122 30.48 2.13 33.95
N SER A 123 30.17 2.49 35.21
CA SER A 123 31.16 2.72 36.28
C SER A 123 30.68 3.78 37.28
N THR A 124 30.15 3.32 38.42
CA THR A 124 30.73 3.47 39.78
C THR A 124 31.72 4.65 39.98
N ASP A 125 31.70 5.47 41.03
CA ASP A 125 31.14 5.39 42.38
C ASP A 125 31.23 6.77 43.06
N VAL A 126 30.53 6.89 44.19
CA VAL A 126 30.86 7.59 45.45
C VAL A 126 29.81 8.62 45.89
N ALA A 127 29.22 8.27 47.04
CA ALA A 127 28.21 8.93 47.82
C ALA A 127 28.76 10.04 48.73
N GLU A 128 27.89 10.96 49.13
CA GLU A 128 27.66 11.50 50.50
C GLU A 128 26.55 12.57 50.39
N GLU A 129 25.36 12.34 50.94
CA GLU A 129 24.90 12.79 52.28
C GLU A 129 24.39 14.26 52.30
N GLU A 130 23.08 14.48 52.44
CA GLU A 130 22.43 14.78 53.74
C GLU A 130 20.97 15.26 53.61
N LYS A 131 20.23 15.01 54.70
CA LYS A 131 18.80 15.24 54.97
C LYS A 131 18.48 16.70 55.30
N ASN A 132 17.21 17.11 55.18
CA ASN A 132 16.35 17.33 56.36
C ASN A 132 14.91 17.76 56.03
N GLU A 133 14.01 17.23 56.87
CA GLU A 133 12.58 17.47 57.04
C GLU A 133 12.30 18.88 57.58
N GLU A 134 11.08 19.41 57.39
CA GLU A 134 10.11 19.57 58.50
C GLU A 134 8.74 20.13 58.08
N VAL A 135 7.74 19.77 58.88
CA VAL A 135 6.29 20.00 58.78
C VAL A 135 5.83 20.81 60.01
N SER A 136 4.64 21.42 59.90
CA SER A 136 3.74 21.98 60.96
C SER A 136 3.93 23.47 61.29
N LEU A 137 2.88 24.29 61.50
CA LEU A 137 1.78 24.16 62.49
C LEU A 137 0.48 24.89 62.07
N ALA A 138 -0.64 24.45 62.66
CA ALA A 138 -2.00 25.03 62.65
C ALA A 138 -2.09 26.33 63.50
N GLU A 139 -3.09 27.21 63.38
CA GLU A 139 -4.43 27.14 64.01
C GLU A 139 -5.37 28.31 63.54
N GLU A 140 -6.66 28.16 63.87
CA GLU A 140 -7.89 28.87 63.44
C GLU A 140 -8.18 30.28 64.00
N ASP A 141 -9.02 31.01 63.23
CA ASP A 141 -10.14 31.93 63.54
C ASP A 141 -10.05 33.11 64.54
N LEU A 142 -10.36 34.34 64.04
CA LEU A 142 -11.57 35.14 64.35
C LEU A 142 -11.51 36.60 63.82
N GLU A 143 -12.60 36.99 63.13
CA GLU A 143 -13.34 38.28 63.06
C GLU A 143 -12.72 39.68 62.75
N ARG A 144 -13.43 40.36 61.80
CA ARG A 144 -13.72 41.81 61.53
C ARG A 144 -13.09 42.90 62.44
N GLU A 145 -12.64 44.07 61.95
CA GLU A 145 -13.46 45.21 61.43
C GLU A 145 -12.55 46.37 60.89
N GLU A 146 -13.12 47.24 60.02
CA GLU A 146 -12.81 48.66 59.66
C GLU A 146 -11.41 49.16 59.22
N ASN A 147 -11.31 49.78 58.02
CA ASN A 147 -11.33 51.25 57.88
C ASN A 147 -11.25 51.78 56.42
N GLU A 148 -12.00 52.88 56.21
CA GLU A 148 -12.02 53.80 55.06
C GLU A 148 -10.67 54.53 54.87
N THR A 149 -10.27 55.07 53.70
CA THR A 149 -10.76 56.37 53.18
C THR A 149 -10.08 56.81 51.85
N LYS A 150 -10.87 57.45 50.96
CA LYS A 150 -10.62 58.70 50.17
C LYS A 150 -9.65 58.70 48.95
N LEU A 151 -9.88 59.39 47.81
CA LEU A 151 -10.63 60.63 47.47
C LEU A 151 -10.83 60.82 45.92
N ASN A 152 -11.98 61.42 45.55
CA ASN A 152 -12.28 62.50 44.53
C ASN A 152 -11.96 62.34 43.02
N GLU A 153 -12.69 62.91 42.05
CA GLU A 153 -13.87 63.81 41.94
C GLU A 153 -14.27 63.91 40.43
N THR A 154 -15.55 64.17 40.09
CA THR A 154 -16.02 65.40 39.40
C THR A 154 -17.46 65.31 38.83
N ALA A 155 -18.11 66.49 38.88
CA ALA A 155 -19.20 67.02 38.03
C ALA A 155 -20.70 66.81 38.42
N GLU A 156 -21.16 67.74 39.29
CA GLU A 156 -22.11 68.83 38.96
C GLU A 156 -23.59 68.57 38.53
N THR A 157 -24.48 69.04 39.42
CA THR A 157 -25.54 70.09 39.22
C THR A 157 -27.04 69.77 38.99
N PHE A 158 -27.82 70.67 39.64
CA PHE A 158 -29.24 71.01 39.59
C PHE A 158 -30.23 70.18 40.45
N SER A 159 -31.06 70.75 41.33
CA SER A 159 -31.12 72.06 42.00
C SER A 159 -32.20 71.97 43.09
N ALA A 160 -31.83 72.44 44.28
CA ALA A 160 -32.60 73.19 45.27
C ALA A 160 -34.12 72.96 45.48
N MET A 161 -34.43 72.87 46.78
CA MET A 161 -35.16 73.88 47.57
C MET A 161 -36.45 73.37 48.21
N SER A 162 -36.40 73.11 49.52
CA SER A 162 -36.93 74.05 50.52
C SER A 162 -36.99 73.38 51.88
N THR A 163 -36.13 73.86 52.76
CA THR A 163 -36.23 73.84 54.22
C THR A 163 -37.63 74.17 54.74
N PHE A 164 -38.08 73.55 55.83
CA PHE A 164 -38.45 74.29 57.04
C PHE A 164 -38.46 73.39 58.28
N SER A 165 -37.82 73.92 59.33
CA SER A 165 -37.78 73.47 60.73
C SER A 165 -39.16 73.49 61.37
N SER A 166 -39.43 72.60 62.33
CA SER A 166 -39.56 72.99 63.76
C SER A 166 -40.21 71.90 64.60
N ASP A 167 -39.57 71.65 65.74
CA ASP A 167 -40.18 71.24 67.00
C ASP A 167 -41.36 72.17 67.36
N SER A 168 -42.54 71.61 67.65
CA SER A 168 -43.56 72.27 68.49
C SER A 168 -44.60 71.26 69.00
N THR A 169 -44.86 71.35 70.29
CA THR A 169 -45.95 70.72 71.02
C THR A 169 -47.34 71.22 70.59
N ALA A 170 -48.31 70.31 70.72
CA ALA A 170 -49.78 70.49 70.70
C ALA A 170 -50.47 70.85 69.36
N ASP A 171 -51.25 69.90 68.82
CA ASP A 171 -52.73 69.96 68.73
C ASP A 171 -53.27 69.16 67.51
N SER A 172 -54.37 68.45 67.74
CA SER A 172 -55.22 67.69 66.80
C SER A 172 -54.67 66.39 66.17
N SER A 173 -55.29 65.29 66.55
CA SER A 173 -55.33 64.05 65.76
C SER A 173 -55.94 64.34 64.39
N VAL A 174 -55.13 64.44 63.33
CA VAL A 174 -55.67 64.49 61.96
C VAL A 174 -56.35 63.15 61.69
N LEU A 175 -57.67 63.23 61.57
CA LEU A 175 -58.59 62.12 61.50
C LEU A 175 -59.41 62.32 60.23
N PHE A 176 -59.13 61.55 59.17
CA PHE A 176 -59.89 61.66 57.92
C PHE A 176 -61.16 60.81 58.02
N GLN A 177 -62.32 61.42 57.77
CA GLN A 177 -63.63 60.80 57.83
C GLN A 177 -64.51 61.27 56.67
N VAL A 178 -65.70 60.67 56.51
CA VAL A 178 -66.64 61.07 55.46
C VAL A 178 -66.97 62.55 55.52
N GLY A 179 -66.78 63.23 54.39
CA GLY A 179 -66.98 64.66 54.24
C GLY A 179 -65.69 65.46 54.00
N ASP A 180 -64.54 64.91 54.37
CA ASP A 180 -63.27 65.63 54.34
C ASP A 180 -62.71 65.80 52.92
N ARG A 181 -61.96 66.88 52.70
CA ARG A 181 -61.23 67.15 51.45
C ARG A 181 -59.78 67.53 51.75
N ASP A 182 -58.86 66.67 51.35
CA ASP A 182 -57.44 66.82 51.62
C ASP A 182 -56.62 66.09 50.53
N PRO A 183 -55.54 66.68 50.00
CA PRO A 183 -54.64 66.00 49.07
C PRO A 183 -54.13 64.63 49.59
N GLU A 184 -53.92 64.48 50.89
CA GLU A 184 -53.46 63.23 51.52
C GLU A 184 -54.50 62.10 51.38
N ILE A 185 -55.78 62.43 51.19
CA ILE A 185 -56.84 61.44 50.89
C ILE A 185 -56.59 60.74 49.54
N ILE A 186 -55.96 61.42 48.58
CA ILE A 186 -55.54 60.79 47.32
C ILE A 186 -54.51 59.70 47.61
N THR A 187 -53.50 60.00 48.44
CA THR A 187 -52.47 59.05 48.88
C THR A 187 -53.08 57.88 49.63
N ILE A 188 -54.05 58.13 50.53
CA ILE A 188 -54.80 57.08 51.25
C ILE A 188 -55.53 56.16 50.27
N LYS A 189 -56.23 56.72 49.26
CA LYS A 189 -56.93 55.94 48.24
C LYS A 189 -55.96 55.11 47.39
N LEU A 190 -54.82 55.68 46.99
CA LEU A 190 -53.79 54.97 46.25
C LEU A 190 -53.19 53.82 47.07
N HIS A 191 -52.91 54.04 48.36
CA HIS A 191 -52.43 52.98 49.25
C HIS A 191 -53.47 51.87 49.49
N LEU A 192 -54.74 52.22 49.63
CA LEU A 192 -55.85 51.25 49.69
C LEU A 192 -55.91 50.41 48.40
N GLU A 193 -55.79 51.04 47.24
CA GLU A 193 -55.81 50.36 45.94
C GLU A 193 -54.60 49.44 45.75
N ILE A 194 -53.39 49.88 46.14
CA ILE A 194 -52.17 49.06 46.16
C ILE A 194 -52.37 47.81 47.00
N LEU A 195 -53.15 47.88 48.08
CA LEU A 195 -53.44 46.76 48.98
C LEU A 195 -54.67 45.95 48.56
N GLY A 196 -55.29 46.27 47.42
CA GLY A 196 -56.44 45.54 46.87
C GLY A 196 -57.81 46.05 47.32
N PHE A 197 -57.89 47.11 48.12
CA PHE A 197 -59.13 47.77 48.52
C PHE A 197 -59.50 48.86 47.51
N LYS A 198 -60.28 48.49 46.49
CA LYS A 198 -60.59 49.38 45.36
C LYS A 198 -61.52 50.52 45.76
N VAL A 199 -61.05 51.77 45.65
CA VAL A 199 -61.84 52.96 45.97
C VAL A 199 -62.35 53.68 44.72
N SER A 200 -61.50 54.04 43.76
CA SER A 200 -61.93 54.66 42.49
C SER A 200 -60.80 54.80 41.48
N ASN A 201 -61.06 54.52 40.20
CA ASN A 201 -60.08 54.65 39.11
C ASN A 201 -59.49 56.06 38.88
N ASN A 202 -60.02 57.11 39.53
CA ASN A 202 -59.50 58.48 39.48
C ASN A 202 -59.60 59.14 40.88
N PRO A 203 -58.62 58.89 41.77
CA PRO A 203 -58.73 59.26 43.18
C PRO A 203 -58.74 60.78 43.36
N THR A 204 -59.86 61.30 43.89
CA THR A 204 -60.00 62.71 44.26
C THR A 204 -59.60 62.94 45.72
N SER A 205 -59.33 64.19 46.10
CA SER A 205 -59.06 64.58 47.49
C SER A 205 -60.25 64.44 48.45
N TYR A 206 -61.43 64.01 47.97
CA TYR A 206 -62.65 63.90 48.80
C TYR A 206 -62.81 62.52 49.44
N TYR A 207 -63.01 62.46 50.76
CA TYR A 207 -63.29 61.24 51.50
C TYR A 207 -64.80 60.94 51.49
N GLY A 208 -65.22 60.02 50.62
CA GLY A 208 -66.62 59.62 50.46
C GLY A 208 -66.94 58.29 51.12
N ILE A 209 -68.21 57.89 51.05
CA ILE A 209 -68.73 56.64 51.64
C ILE A 209 -67.96 55.41 51.14
N GLN A 210 -67.62 55.36 49.86
CA GLN A 210 -66.83 54.25 49.30
C GLN A 210 -65.38 54.20 49.86
N THR A 211 -64.79 55.36 50.17
CA THR A 211 -63.48 55.42 50.83
C THR A 211 -63.58 54.95 52.28
N GLU A 212 -64.65 55.35 52.97
CA GLU A 212 -64.96 54.89 54.33
C GLU A 212 -65.12 53.37 54.40
N GLU A 213 -65.90 52.78 53.47
CA GLU A 213 -66.10 51.33 53.39
C GLU A 213 -64.78 50.57 53.20
N MET A 214 -63.91 51.07 52.32
CA MET A 214 -62.60 50.46 52.08
C MET A 214 -61.64 50.65 53.26
N VAL A 215 -61.71 51.78 53.97
CA VAL A 215 -60.96 51.98 55.21
C VAL A 215 -61.49 51.07 56.33
N ARG A 216 -62.80 50.88 56.45
CA ARG A 216 -63.39 49.91 57.39
C ARG A 216 -62.93 48.49 57.06
N ALA A 217 -62.92 48.13 55.78
CA ALA A 217 -62.43 46.83 55.33
C ALA A 217 -60.93 46.65 55.65
N PHE A 218 -60.12 47.68 55.41
CA PHE A 218 -58.70 47.71 55.78
C PHE A 218 -58.52 47.56 57.31
N GLN A 219 -59.20 48.38 58.10
CA GLN A 219 -59.15 48.32 59.57
C GLN A 219 -59.55 46.94 60.09
N SER A 220 -60.64 46.38 59.57
CA SER A 220 -61.11 45.04 59.92
C SER A 220 -60.09 43.96 59.55
N GLN A 221 -59.47 44.04 58.37
CA GLN A 221 -58.47 43.06 57.92
C GLN A 221 -57.20 43.12 58.76
N TYR A 222 -56.80 44.31 59.23
CA TYR A 222 -55.59 44.52 60.02
C TYR A 222 -55.86 44.65 61.53
N GLN A 223 -57.05 44.27 61.99
CA GLN A 223 -57.43 44.21 63.41
C GLN A 223 -57.32 45.56 64.14
N LEU A 224 -57.45 46.65 63.40
CA LEU A 224 -57.61 47.99 63.96
C LEU A 224 -59.06 48.22 64.38
N PRO A 225 -59.34 49.18 65.29
CA PRO A 225 -60.70 49.63 65.54
C PRO A 225 -61.41 50.03 64.23
N VAL A 226 -62.51 49.35 63.89
CA VAL A 226 -63.24 49.55 62.63
C VAL A 226 -64.12 50.81 62.72
N THR A 227 -63.49 51.97 62.70
CA THR A 227 -64.14 53.27 62.85
C THR A 227 -64.59 53.85 61.53
N GLY A 228 -64.00 53.41 60.41
CA GLY A 228 -64.12 54.03 59.09
C GLY A 228 -63.44 55.38 58.98
N LYS A 229 -62.68 55.77 60.01
CA LYS A 229 -61.90 57.00 60.05
C LYS A 229 -60.43 56.66 59.98
N VAL A 230 -59.64 57.45 59.28
CA VAL A 230 -58.20 57.25 59.17
C VAL A 230 -57.51 58.09 60.23
N ASP A 231 -57.32 57.50 61.41
CA ASP A 231 -56.48 58.05 62.48
C ASP A 231 -54.99 57.83 62.19
N GLN A 232 -54.12 58.34 63.06
CA GLN A 232 -52.67 58.22 62.88
C GLN A 232 -52.20 56.76 62.78
N GLU A 233 -52.79 55.86 63.57
CA GLU A 233 -52.45 54.44 63.56
C GLU A 233 -52.86 53.78 62.24
N THR A 234 -54.09 54.04 61.77
CA THR A 234 -54.60 53.58 60.49
C THR A 234 -53.76 54.14 59.33
N ARG A 235 -53.41 55.43 59.35
CA ARG A 235 -52.58 56.08 58.31
C ARG A 235 -51.17 55.49 58.25
N ASN A 236 -50.51 55.38 59.40
CA ASN A 236 -49.16 54.84 59.48
C ASN A 236 -49.14 53.39 58.99
N LEU A 237 -50.10 52.56 59.43
CA LEU A 237 -50.17 51.17 59.02
C LEU A 237 -50.52 51.04 57.52
N LEU A 238 -51.43 51.87 57.01
CA LEU A 238 -51.79 51.88 55.60
C LEU A 238 -50.59 52.22 54.71
N SER A 239 -49.85 53.28 55.06
CA SER A 239 -48.63 53.68 54.34
C SER A 239 -47.57 52.59 54.44
N GLN A 240 -47.27 52.11 55.64
CA GLN A 240 -46.27 51.05 55.88
C GLN A 240 -46.59 49.78 55.08
N ARG A 241 -47.87 49.42 54.98
CA ARG A 241 -48.30 48.20 54.27
C ARG A 241 -48.24 48.40 52.76
N ALA A 242 -48.57 49.57 52.22
CA ALA A 242 -48.57 49.86 50.79
C ALA A 242 -47.17 50.08 50.20
N THR A 243 -46.25 50.70 50.96
CA THR A 243 -44.86 50.92 50.53
C THR A 243 -43.91 49.78 50.93
N GLY A 244 -44.42 48.79 51.65
CA GLY A 244 -43.67 47.61 52.09
C GLY A 244 -43.39 46.59 50.98
N PRO A 245 -42.76 45.45 51.34
CA PRO A 245 -42.38 44.40 50.41
C PRO A 245 -43.58 43.79 49.68
N LEU A 246 -43.38 43.37 48.42
CA LEU A 246 -44.44 42.81 47.59
C LEU A 246 -44.94 41.48 48.17
N ARG A 247 -46.25 41.26 48.14
CA ARG A 247 -46.91 40.06 48.66
C ARG A 247 -48.27 39.85 48.01
N LEU A 248 -48.85 38.67 48.23
CA LEU A 248 -50.18 38.30 47.76
C LEU A 248 -51.23 39.39 48.03
N GLY A 249 -51.99 39.75 47.00
CA GLY A 249 -53.09 40.71 47.06
C GLY A 249 -52.72 42.13 46.62
N MET A 250 -51.43 42.43 46.43
CA MET A 250 -50.98 43.77 46.05
C MET A 250 -51.13 44.09 44.56
N TYR A 251 -51.32 45.38 44.24
CA TYR A 251 -51.27 45.94 42.89
C TYR A 251 -50.18 47.02 42.82
N ARG A 252 -49.01 46.68 42.25
CA ARG A 252 -47.89 47.63 42.07
C ARG A 252 -47.15 47.40 40.74
N GLU A 253 -46.56 48.46 40.20
CA GLU A 253 -45.86 48.42 38.90
C GLU A 253 -44.63 47.49 38.92
N ASP A 254 -43.90 47.47 40.02
CA ASP A 254 -42.71 46.61 40.21
C ASP A 254 -43.03 45.11 40.29
N VAL A 255 -44.31 44.73 40.40
CA VAL A 255 -44.75 43.33 40.27
C VAL A 255 -44.53 42.81 38.84
N ILE A 256 -44.61 43.66 37.82
CA ILE A 256 -44.34 43.27 36.43
C ILE A 256 -42.88 42.83 36.29
N GLN A 257 -41.96 43.63 36.81
CA GLN A 257 -40.53 43.34 36.76
C GLN A 257 -40.17 42.09 37.58
N LEU A 258 -40.79 41.91 38.74
CA LEU A 258 -40.66 40.69 39.54
C LEU A 258 -41.03 39.44 38.73
N LYS A 259 -42.18 39.45 38.04
CA LYS A 259 -42.64 38.30 37.23
C LYS A 259 -41.68 37.96 36.10
N ILE A 260 -41.18 38.98 35.41
CA ILE A 260 -40.18 38.84 34.35
C ILE A 260 -38.89 38.23 34.91
N ASN A 261 -38.43 38.73 36.06
CA ASN A 261 -37.20 38.26 36.69
C ASN A 261 -37.33 36.81 37.16
N LEU A 262 -38.45 36.44 37.80
CA LEU A 262 -38.75 35.06 38.20
C LEU A 262 -38.76 34.12 37.00
N GLU A 263 -39.37 34.52 35.88
CA GLU A 263 -39.40 33.71 34.66
C GLU A 263 -38.00 33.47 34.10
N LYS A 264 -37.12 34.48 34.10
CA LYS A 264 -35.71 34.35 33.66
C LYS A 264 -34.89 33.39 34.52
N VAL A 265 -35.19 33.27 35.81
CA VAL A 265 -34.51 32.34 36.72
C VAL A 265 -35.24 31.00 36.88
N GLY A 266 -36.18 30.68 35.98
CA GLY A 266 -36.81 29.36 35.89
C GLY A 266 -38.11 29.20 36.68
N PHE A 267 -38.72 30.28 37.16
CA PHE A 267 -39.98 30.29 37.92
C PHE A 267 -41.10 31.03 37.15
N PRO A 268 -41.65 30.44 36.08
CA PRO A 268 -42.59 31.12 35.20
C PRO A 268 -43.91 31.46 35.89
N VAL A 269 -44.36 32.70 35.74
CA VAL A 269 -45.60 33.21 36.37
C VAL A 269 -46.74 33.38 35.36
N SER A 270 -46.53 34.12 34.26
CA SER A 270 -47.53 34.36 33.22
C SER A 270 -46.92 34.99 31.97
N SER A 271 -47.41 34.62 30.79
CA SER A 271 -47.00 35.19 29.50
C SER A 271 -47.45 36.64 29.23
N ASN A 272 -48.31 37.21 30.08
CA ASN A 272 -48.74 38.61 30.01
C ASN A 272 -48.66 39.27 31.42
N PRO A 273 -47.47 39.70 31.85
CA PRO A 273 -47.26 40.19 33.20
C PRO A 273 -48.04 41.50 33.44
N ASN A 274 -48.69 41.58 34.61
CA ASN A 274 -49.49 42.72 35.05
C ASN A 274 -49.10 43.14 36.47
N THR A 275 -49.63 44.26 36.96
CA THR A 275 -49.30 44.84 38.28
C THR A 275 -49.83 44.04 39.46
N TYR A 276 -50.64 43.01 39.23
CA TYR A 276 -51.27 42.24 40.30
C TYR A 276 -50.40 41.09 40.82
N PHE A 277 -50.08 41.12 42.12
CA PHE A 277 -49.42 40.03 42.83
C PHE A 277 -50.48 39.01 43.28
N GLY A 278 -50.87 38.13 42.36
CA GLY A 278 -51.87 37.09 42.59
C GLY A 278 -51.32 35.76 43.12
N PRO A 279 -52.19 34.75 43.33
CA PRO A 279 -51.82 33.45 43.88
C PRO A 279 -50.73 32.70 43.09
N THR A 280 -50.68 32.86 41.76
CA THR A 280 -49.62 32.26 40.93
C THR A 280 -48.27 32.93 41.19
N THR A 281 -48.24 34.26 41.30
CA THR A 281 -47.01 35.00 41.65
C THR A 281 -46.52 34.60 43.04
N ASP A 282 -47.40 34.53 44.04
CA ASP A 282 -47.06 34.09 45.40
C ASP A 282 -46.46 32.67 45.39
N ARG A 283 -47.09 31.72 44.67
CA ARG A 283 -46.56 30.35 44.55
C ARG A 283 -45.14 30.33 43.97
N GLN A 284 -44.89 31.11 42.92
CA GLN A 284 -43.57 31.14 42.27
C GLN A 284 -42.54 31.87 43.12
N VAL A 285 -42.91 32.93 43.85
CA VAL A 285 -42.03 33.57 44.82
C VAL A 285 -41.65 32.61 45.94
N ARG A 286 -42.60 31.83 46.48
CA ARG A 286 -42.32 30.80 47.49
C ARG A 286 -41.42 29.70 46.96
N ALA A 287 -41.67 29.22 45.74
CA ALA A 287 -40.85 28.22 45.09
C ALA A 287 -39.41 28.73 44.87
N PHE A 288 -39.26 29.98 44.44
CA PHE A 288 -37.98 30.65 44.30
C PHE A 288 -37.28 30.79 45.65
N GLN A 289 -37.94 31.36 46.65
CA GLN A 289 -37.41 31.50 48.01
C GLN A 289 -36.94 30.15 48.57
N GLN A 290 -37.75 29.10 48.44
CA GLN A 290 -37.39 27.74 48.87
C GLN A 290 -36.15 27.22 48.14
N SER A 291 -36.02 27.50 46.83
CA SER A 291 -34.84 27.10 46.05
C SER A 291 -33.55 27.81 46.48
N GLN A 292 -33.67 29.03 47.01
CA GLN A 292 -32.54 29.85 47.47
C GLN A 292 -32.25 29.66 48.97
N GLY A 293 -32.91 28.70 49.64
CA GLY A 293 -32.75 28.48 51.09
C GLY A 293 -33.33 29.61 51.95
N LEU A 294 -34.15 30.48 51.38
CA LEU A 294 -34.86 31.53 52.10
C LEU A 294 -36.16 30.99 52.70
N THR A 295 -36.68 31.69 53.71
CA THR A 295 -38.04 31.43 54.22
C THR A 295 -39.05 31.62 53.10
N ALA A 296 -39.78 30.56 52.73
CA ALA A 296 -40.78 30.55 51.66
C ALA A 296 -42.11 31.21 52.09
N ASP A 297 -42.04 32.46 52.53
CA ASP A 297 -43.16 33.23 53.08
C ASP A 297 -43.99 33.98 52.01
N GLY A 298 -43.54 33.98 50.76
CA GLY A 298 -44.20 34.66 49.63
C GLY A 298 -44.02 36.18 49.64
N ILE A 299 -43.18 36.71 50.55
CA ILE A 299 -42.91 38.14 50.72
C ILE A 299 -41.60 38.49 50.02
N VAL A 300 -41.67 39.39 49.04
CA VAL A 300 -40.50 39.88 48.30
C VAL A 300 -39.83 41.00 49.09
N GLY A 301 -39.13 40.60 50.15
CA GLY A 301 -38.27 41.46 50.95
C GLY A 301 -36.88 41.66 50.34
N SER A 302 -36.03 42.42 51.02
CA SER A 302 -34.65 42.71 50.57
C SER A 302 -33.81 41.45 50.33
N SER A 303 -33.97 40.40 51.15
CA SER A 303 -33.31 39.11 50.95
C SER A 303 -33.77 38.39 49.68
N THR A 304 -35.07 38.46 49.36
CA THR A 304 -35.62 37.86 48.14
C THR A 304 -35.20 38.64 46.90
N ILE A 305 -35.15 39.97 46.96
CA ILE A 305 -34.66 40.83 45.88
C ILE A 305 -33.19 40.54 45.61
N LYS A 306 -32.35 40.54 46.66
CA LYS A 306 -30.91 40.25 46.54
C LYS A 306 -30.66 38.86 45.97
N ALA A 307 -31.36 37.83 46.46
CA ALA A 307 -31.23 36.49 45.92
C ALA A 307 -31.69 36.40 44.45
N LEU A 308 -32.72 37.17 44.06
CA LEU A 308 -33.18 37.24 42.67
C LEU A 308 -32.18 37.95 41.77
N GLU A 309 -31.55 39.03 42.25
CA GLU A 309 -30.46 39.72 41.55
C GLU A 309 -29.22 38.83 41.41
N GLU A 310 -28.84 38.08 42.45
CA GLU A 310 -27.76 37.11 42.41
C GLU A 310 -28.06 35.94 41.47
N ALA A 311 -29.29 35.40 41.47
CA ALA A 311 -29.71 34.33 40.56
C ALA A 311 -29.77 34.78 39.08
N LEU A 312 -30.01 36.07 38.84
CA LEU A 312 -29.93 36.66 37.50
C LEU A 312 -28.48 36.90 37.05
N SER A 313 -27.53 36.94 38.00
CA SER A 313 -26.11 37.09 37.70
C SER A 313 -25.58 35.86 36.96
N GLY A 314 -25.26 36.03 35.68
CA GLY A 314 -24.72 34.95 34.82
C GLY A 314 -25.74 34.23 33.93
N VAL A 315 -27.03 34.61 33.96
CA VAL A 315 -28.04 34.12 33.01
C VAL A 315 -27.99 34.99 31.75
N LEU A 316 -27.85 34.37 30.57
CA LEU A 316 -27.81 35.08 29.30
C LEU A 316 -29.19 35.05 28.63
N PHE A 317 -29.74 36.21 28.30
CA PHE A 317 -31.07 36.36 27.69
C PHE A 317 -31.13 37.61 26.80
N LEU A 318 -32.20 37.75 26.01
CA LEU A 318 -32.40 38.88 25.11
C LEU A 318 -32.22 40.23 25.84
N GLY A 319 -31.30 41.05 25.34
CA GLY A 319 -31.02 42.39 25.86
C GLY A 319 -29.76 42.49 26.74
N VAL A 320 -29.23 41.37 27.24
CA VAL A 320 -28.04 41.34 28.10
C VAL A 320 -26.79 41.75 27.33
N ARG A 321 -25.87 42.45 28.02
CA ARG A 321 -24.49 42.68 27.57
C ARG A 321 -23.53 42.05 28.57
N ASP A 322 -22.94 40.92 28.19
CA ASP A 322 -22.02 40.14 29.03
C ASP A 322 -20.90 39.56 28.16
N SER A 323 -19.69 39.43 28.70
CA SER A 323 -18.55 38.84 27.98
C SER A 323 -18.82 37.38 27.58
N LYS A 324 -19.53 36.61 28.41
CA LYS A 324 -19.90 35.21 28.15
C LYS A 324 -20.81 35.05 26.93
N VAL A 325 -21.46 36.11 26.45
CA VAL A 325 -22.25 36.08 25.20
C VAL A 325 -21.35 35.85 23.98
N ILE A 326 -20.09 36.29 24.05
CA ILE A 326 -19.11 36.02 22.99
C ILE A 326 -18.82 34.53 22.94
N ASP A 327 -18.55 33.92 24.09
CA ASP A 327 -18.27 32.48 24.19
C ASP A 327 -19.47 31.64 23.78
N LEU A 328 -20.68 32.02 24.22
CA LEU A 328 -21.92 31.40 23.76
C LEU A 328 -22.05 31.44 22.23
N LYS A 329 -21.80 32.59 21.60
CA LYS A 329 -21.90 32.72 20.14
C LYS A 329 -20.86 31.86 19.42
N LYS A 330 -19.62 31.82 19.91
CA LYS A 330 -18.59 30.93 19.35
C LYS A 330 -19.03 29.47 19.44
N MET A 331 -19.45 29.02 20.62
CA MET A 331 -19.94 27.66 20.83
C MET A 331 -21.14 27.30 19.94
N LEU A 332 -22.11 28.22 19.79
CA LEU A 332 -23.23 28.02 18.87
C LEU A 332 -22.78 27.96 17.40
N ALA A 333 -21.83 28.79 17.00
CA ALA A 333 -21.25 28.76 15.66
C ALA A 333 -20.50 27.44 15.39
N ASP A 334 -19.71 26.95 16.36
CA ASP A 334 -18.99 25.67 16.28
C ASP A 334 -19.96 24.48 16.12
N LEU A 335 -21.16 24.59 16.68
CA LEU A 335 -22.25 23.62 16.52
C LEU A 335 -23.10 23.83 15.26
N GLY A 336 -22.74 24.82 14.43
CA GLY A 336 -23.42 25.15 13.18
C GLY A 336 -24.77 25.85 13.36
N TYR A 337 -24.97 26.59 14.45
CA TYR A 337 -26.09 27.51 14.64
C TYR A 337 -25.67 28.91 14.20
N GLY A 338 -26.44 29.50 13.28
CA GLY A 338 -26.05 30.73 12.59
C GLY A 338 -26.08 31.95 13.49
N VAL A 339 -24.91 32.39 13.95
CA VAL A 339 -24.71 33.65 14.68
C VAL A 339 -23.66 34.51 13.96
N SER A 340 -23.55 35.79 14.32
CA SER A 340 -22.63 36.74 13.67
C SER A 340 -21.15 36.34 13.81
N ASP A 341 -20.41 36.37 12.69
CA ASP A 341 -18.96 36.11 12.61
C ASP A 341 -18.12 37.05 13.47
N ASN A 342 -18.64 38.24 13.78
CA ASN A 342 -18.07 39.18 14.76
C ASN A 342 -18.94 39.21 16.03
N PRO A 343 -18.72 38.30 16.99
CA PRO A 343 -19.57 38.19 18.17
C PRO A 343 -19.37 39.37 19.13
N THR A 344 -20.43 40.15 19.31
CA THR A 344 -20.50 41.20 20.34
C THR A 344 -20.95 40.65 21.69
N THR A 345 -20.68 41.38 22.79
CA THR A 345 -21.21 41.08 24.13
C THR A 345 -22.74 41.17 24.24
N TYR A 346 -23.42 41.75 23.25
CA TYR A 346 -24.88 41.88 23.22
C TYR A 346 -25.59 40.58 22.79
N PHE A 347 -26.51 40.08 23.64
CA PHE A 347 -27.40 38.95 23.33
C PHE A 347 -28.65 39.50 22.62
N GLY A 348 -28.66 39.43 21.29
CA GLY A 348 -29.73 39.97 20.44
C GLY A 348 -30.74 38.91 19.98
N PRO A 349 -31.77 39.33 19.21
CA PRO A 349 -32.84 38.44 18.74
C PRO A 349 -32.36 37.21 17.96
N VAL A 350 -31.31 37.38 17.14
CA VAL A 350 -30.71 36.26 16.37
C VAL A 350 -30.09 35.22 17.31
N THR A 351 -29.41 35.66 18.36
CA THR A 351 -28.81 34.76 19.35
C THR A 351 -29.89 34.03 20.14
N GLU A 352 -30.96 34.72 20.53
CA GLU A 352 -32.13 34.10 21.18
C GLU A 352 -32.77 33.02 20.30
N GLU A 353 -32.95 33.30 19.01
CA GLU A 353 -33.52 32.35 18.06
C GLU A 353 -32.63 31.11 17.89
N GLN A 354 -31.32 31.28 17.80
CA GLN A 354 -30.39 30.14 17.74
C GLN A 354 -30.37 29.32 19.04
N VAL A 355 -30.48 29.96 20.21
CA VAL A 355 -30.61 29.25 21.50
C VAL A 355 -31.91 28.47 21.55
N LYS A 356 -33.04 29.05 21.12
CA LYS A 356 -34.33 28.33 21.05
C LYS A 356 -34.24 27.12 20.11
N ARG A 357 -33.59 27.30 18.96
CA ARG A 357 -33.36 26.21 18.01
C ARG A 357 -32.51 25.09 18.63
N PHE A 358 -31.40 25.44 19.26
CA PHE A 358 -30.56 24.48 19.98
C PHE A 358 -31.35 23.73 21.06
N GLN A 359 -32.10 24.46 21.90
CA GLN A 359 -32.91 23.84 22.94
C GLN A 359 -33.93 22.85 22.36
N ASN A 360 -34.60 23.22 21.26
CA ASN A 360 -35.54 22.35 20.58
C ASN A 360 -34.86 21.09 20.00
N ASP A 361 -33.72 21.25 19.32
CA ASP A 361 -33.00 20.15 18.65
C ASP A 361 -32.51 19.09 19.67
N PHE A 362 -32.24 19.49 20.91
CA PHE A 362 -31.81 18.60 22.00
C PHE A 362 -32.91 18.27 23.03
N GLY A 363 -34.19 18.56 22.72
CA GLY A 363 -35.32 18.23 23.60
C GLY A 363 -35.31 18.94 24.96
N ARG A 364 -34.67 20.12 25.04
CA ARG A 364 -34.62 20.99 26.22
C ARG A 364 -35.81 21.97 26.22
N PRO A 365 -36.18 22.54 27.38
CA PRO A 365 -37.17 23.63 27.43
C PRO A 365 -36.78 24.80 26.51
N VAL A 366 -37.67 25.16 25.57
CA VAL A 366 -37.42 26.20 24.55
C VAL A 366 -37.71 27.58 25.12
N THR A 367 -36.82 28.07 25.99
CA THR A 367 -36.97 29.36 26.69
C THR A 367 -36.28 30.51 25.96
N GLY A 368 -35.26 30.23 25.14
CA GLY A 368 -34.35 31.26 24.58
C GLY A 368 -33.42 31.88 25.61
N VAL A 369 -33.45 31.38 26.85
CA VAL A 369 -32.61 31.79 27.96
C VAL A 369 -31.52 30.74 28.15
N VAL A 370 -30.28 31.20 28.33
CA VAL A 370 -29.14 30.35 28.66
C VAL A 370 -28.85 30.49 30.14
N ASP A 371 -29.44 29.58 30.92
CA ASP A 371 -29.06 29.35 32.31
C ASP A 371 -27.75 28.54 32.39
N ARG A 372 -27.26 28.32 33.61
CA ARG A 372 -26.04 27.55 33.86
C ARG A 372 -26.08 26.16 33.21
N ALA A 373 -27.20 25.44 33.38
CA ALA A 373 -27.36 24.09 32.86
C ALA A 373 -27.38 24.05 31.32
N THR A 374 -27.98 25.04 30.69
CA THR A 374 -28.00 25.21 29.23
C THR A 374 -26.60 25.56 28.73
N PHE A 375 -25.88 26.45 29.41
CA PHE A 375 -24.51 26.83 29.06
C PHE A 375 -23.55 25.64 29.14
N GLU A 376 -23.54 24.92 30.27
CA GLU A 376 -22.73 23.71 30.46
C GLU A 376 -23.08 22.62 29.44
N PHE A 377 -24.35 22.50 29.04
CA PHE A 377 -24.75 21.54 28.02
C PHE A 377 -24.31 21.95 26.60
N ILE A 378 -24.39 23.24 26.25
CA ILE A 378 -23.84 23.76 24.99
C ILE A 378 -22.33 23.48 24.93
N GLN A 379 -21.62 23.76 26.02
CA GLN A 379 -20.19 23.47 26.14
C GLN A 379 -19.89 21.98 25.94
N LYS A 380 -20.66 21.10 26.60
CA LYS A 380 -20.53 19.64 26.42
C LYS A 380 -20.72 19.21 24.95
N MET A 381 -21.69 19.79 24.25
CA MET A 381 -21.91 19.46 22.83
C MET A 381 -20.76 19.95 21.95
N VAL A 382 -20.16 21.10 22.27
CA VAL A 382 -18.94 21.59 21.57
C VAL A 382 -17.77 20.63 21.81
N GLU A 383 -17.58 20.17 23.05
CA GLU A 383 -16.55 19.18 23.41
C GLU A 383 -16.75 17.83 22.67
N GLU A 384 -18.00 17.39 22.49
CA GLU A 384 -18.34 16.18 21.72
C GLU A 384 -18.15 16.33 20.20
N GLY A 385 -18.04 17.57 19.72
CA GLY A 385 -17.68 17.91 18.34
C GLY A 385 -18.80 17.76 17.31
N PHE A 386 -18.45 18.10 16.06
CA PHE A 386 -19.30 18.24 14.87
C PHE A 386 -20.56 17.34 14.83
N VAL A 387 -21.74 17.97 14.60
CA VAL A 387 -23.06 17.35 14.78
C VAL A 387 -23.86 17.31 13.48
N LEU A 388 -24.12 16.11 12.94
CA LEU A 388 -25.06 15.90 11.83
C LEU A 388 -26.48 15.72 12.36
N ARG A 389 -27.43 16.45 11.76
CA ARG A 389 -28.83 16.50 12.23
C ARG A 389 -29.84 16.61 11.08
N PRO A 390 -31.12 16.25 11.31
CA PRO A 390 -32.17 16.38 10.30
C PRO A 390 -32.25 17.78 9.69
N GLY A 391 -32.40 17.84 8.37
CA GLY A 391 -32.49 19.09 7.60
C GLY A 391 -31.14 19.71 7.20
N MET A 392 -30.00 19.14 7.62
CA MET A 392 -28.67 19.60 7.23
C MET A 392 -28.27 19.07 5.84
N ASN A 393 -27.56 19.88 5.04
CA ASN A 393 -26.80 19.41 3.88
C ASN A 393 -25.31 19.45 4.25
N HIS A 394 -24.65 18.29 4.28
CA HIS A 394 -23.23 18.21 4.62
C HIS A 394 -22.55 16.98 3.97
N PRO A 395 -21.30 17.09 3.47
CA PRO A 395 -20.61 15.96 2.85
C PRO A 395 -20.51 14.71 3.73
N GLU A 396 -20.33 14.87 5.04
CA GLU A 396 -20.26 13.75 6.01
C GLU A 396 -21.58 12.95 6.12
N VAL A 397 -22.72 13.51 5.66
CA VAL A 397 -23.98 12.76 5.59
C VAL A 397 -23.89 11.60 4.59
N LEU A 398 -23.06 11.74 3.54
CA LEU A 398 -22.79 10.65 2.61
C LEU A 398 -22.08 9.48 3.31
N LYS A 399 -21.03 9.79 4.08
CA LYS A 399 -20.29 8.77 4.86
C LYS A 399 -21.18 8.10 5.90
N LEU A 400 -21.98 8.89 6.62
CA LEU A 400 -22.98 8.36 7.56
C LEU A 400 -23.91 7.34 6.88
N LYS A 401 -24.46 7.69 5.71
CA LYS A 401 -25.35 6.79 4.95
C LYS A 401 -24.64 5.53 4.48
N GLU A 402 -23.37 5.63 4.11
CA GLU A 402 -22.53 4.50 3.71
C GLU A 402 -22.28 3.55 4.89
N TYR A 403 -21.81 4.06 6.03
CA TYR A 403 -21.57 3.23 7.23
C TYR A 403 -22.85 2.57 7.73
N LEU A 404 -23.97 3.31 7.79
CA LEU A 404 -25.26 2.73 8.14
C LEU A 404 -25.68 1.63 7.17
N ALA A 405 -25.48 1.82 5.85
CA ALA A 405 -25.81 0.80 4.86
C ALA A 405 -24.93 -0.46 5.01
N ILE A 406 -23.64 -0.30 5.27
CA ILE A 406 -22.70 -1.39 5.55
C ILE A 406 -23.16 -2.18 6.78
N LEU A 407 -23.63 -1.50 7.83
CA LEU A 407 -24.08 -2.10 9.08
C LEU A 407 -25.52 -2.65 9.00
N GLY A 408 -26.17 -2.61 7.83
CA GLY A 408 -27.51 -3.16 7.59
C GLY A 408 -28.66 -2.16 7.71
N TYR A 409 -28.39 -0.91 8.10
CA TYR A 409 -29.36 0.19 8.25
C TYR A 409 -29.50 1.00 6.96
N ARG A 410 -29.88 0.35 5.86
CA ARG A 410 -29.95 1.00 4.54
C ARG A 410 -30.91 2.20 4.51
N VAL A 411 -30.40 3.35 4.06
CA VAL A 411 -31.15 4.61 3.93
C VAL A 411 -31.68 4.82 2.50
N SER A 412 -30.81 4.68 1.49
CA SER A 412 -31.11 4.98 0.08
C SER A 412 -30.11 4.27 -0.84
N ASN A 413 -30.54 3.92 -2.06
CA ASN A 413 -29.66 3.39 -3.12
C ASN A 413 -28.87 4.50 -3.85
N THR A 414 -29.26 5.77 -3.67
CA THR A 414 -28.58 6.95 -4.22
C THR A 414 -28.39 7.95 -3.07
N PRO A 415 -27.36 7.77 -2.23
CA PRO A 415 -27.10 8.67 -1.12
C PRO A 415 -26.75 10.08 -1.62
N ASN A 416 -27.26 11.08 -0.92
CA ASN A 416 -26.95 12.50 -1.11
C ASN A 416 -26.45 13.10 0.22
N ASP A 417 -25.96 14.32 0.20
CA ASP A 417 -25.47 15.06 1.36
C ASP A 417 -26.59 15.59 2.28
N PHE A 418 -27.87 15.39 1.94
CA PHE A 418 -29.00 15.84 2.74
C PHE A 418 -29.42 14.86 3.83
N PHE A 419 -29.45 15.29 5.09
CA PHE A 419 -29.92 14.51 6.22
C PHE A 419 -31.45 14.56 6.32
N GLY A 420 -32.13 13.68 5.57
CA GLY A 420 -33.59 13.60 5.54
C GLY A 420 -34.20 12.70 6.63
N SER A 421 -35.53 12.62 6.65
CA SER A 421 -36.30 11.83 7.63
C SER A 421 -35.98 10.33 7.61
N VAL A 422 -35.63 9.77 6.45
CA VAL A 422 -35.22 8.35 6.34
C VAL A 422 -33.84 8.13 6.98
N THR A 423 -32.91 9.08 6.81
CA THR A 423 -31.59 9.02 7.45
C THR A 423 -31.74 9.11 8.97
N GLU A 424 -32.58 10.03 9.44
CA GLU A 424 -32.92 10.16 10.86
C GLU A 424 -33.50 8.86 11.43
N ALA A 425 -34.49 8.26 10.75
CA ALA A 425 -35.10 7.01 11.20
C ALA A 425 -34.06 5.89 11.35
N LYS A 426 -33.12 5.78 10.40
CA LYS A 426 -32.05 4.76 10.44
C LYS A 426 -30.98 5.05 11.50
N VAL A 427 -30.68 6.32 11.77
CA VAL A 427 -29.84 6.71 12.92
C VAL A 427 -30.52 6.34 14.24
N ARG A 428 -31.82 6.62 14.39
CA ARG A 428 -32.57 6.24 15.61
C ARG A 428 -32.64 4.73 15.79
N GLU A 429 -32.81 3.98 14.71
CA GLU A 429 -32.78 2.51 14.72
C GLU A 429 -31.41 1.99 15.17
N TYR A 430 -30.32 2.49 14.59
CA TYR A 430 -28.96 2.15 15.04
C TYR A 430 -28.73 2.50 16.51
N GLN A 431 -29.17 3.69 16.95
CA GLN A 431 -29.06 4.13 18.33
C GLN A 431 -29.82 3.18 19.27
N TYR A 432 -31.04 2.78 18.90
CA TYR A 432 -31.84 1.83 19.67
C TYR A 432 -31.16 0.46 19.80
N ASP A 433 -30.71 -0.11 18.68
CA ASP A 433 -30.11 -1.45 18.63
C ASP A 433 -28.77 -1.52 19.41
N ASN A 434 -28.10 -0.38 19.59
CA ASN A 434 -26.85 -0.26 20.35
C ASN A 434 -27.05 0.33 21.77
N GLY A 435 -28.28 0.48 22.25
CA GLY A 435 -28.56 0.97 23.62
C GLY A 435 -28.25 2.45 23.85
N LEU A 436 -28.14 3.24 22.79
CA LEU A 436 -27.92 4.68 22.82
C LEU A 436 -29.25 5.46 22.92
N GLN A 437 -29.19 6.72 23.34
CA GLN A 437 -30.36 7.61 23.28
C GLN A 437 -30.74 7.86 21.81
N GLN A 438 -32.01 7.61 21.47
CA GLN A 438 -32.54 7.76 20.13
C GLN A 438 -32.76 9.24 19.79
N THR A 439 -31.70 10.03 19.70
CA THR A 439 -31.79 11.47 19.38
C THR A 439 -32.06 11.71 17.89
N GLY A 440 -31.68 10.77 17.02
CA GLY A 440 -31.65 10.97 15.56
C GLY A 440 -30.53 11.91 15.09
N ILE A 441 -29.64 12.29 16.00
CA ILE A 441 -28.49 13.17 15.79
C ILE A 441 -27.21 12.34 15.84
N VAL A 442 -26.23 12.67 15.00
CA VAL A 442 -24.93 12.01 14.95
C VAL A 442 -23.83 12.97 15.37
N THR A 443 -23.21 12.69 16.51
CA THR A 443 -22.01 13.39 16.98
C THR A 443 -20.77 12.85 16.26
N LYS A 444 -19.65 13.59 16.33
CA LYS A 444 -18.37 13.11 15.80
C LYS A 444 -17.99 11.74 16.39
N GLN A 445 -18.16 11.55 17.70
CA GLN A 445 -17.90 10.26 18.36
C GLN A 445 -18.77 9.13 17.80
N LEU A 446 -20.08 9.37 17.60
CA LEU A 446 -20.97 8.36 17.02
C LEU A 446 -20.59 8.03 15.58
N LEU A 447 -20.19 9.04 14.79
CA LEU A 447 -19.72 8.84 13.42
C LEU A 447 -18.43 8.02 13.38
N THR A 448 -17.47 8.29 14.26
CA THR A 448 -16.24 7.50 14.40
C THR A 448 -16.52 6.06 14.83
N GLU A 449 -17.48 5.83 15.73
CA GLU A 449 -17.87 4.48 16.13
C GLU A 449 -18.54 3.72 14.97
N LEU A 450 -19.42 4.39 14.21
CA LEU A 450 -20.01 3.83 12.99
C LEU A 450 -18.93 3.45 11.96
N GLU A 451 -17.95 4.34 11.74
CA GLU A 451 -16.82 4.09 10.86
C GLU A 451 -16.02 2.87 11.33
N LYS A 452 -15.63 2.82 12.60
CA LYS A 452 -14.88 1.71 13.20
C LYS A 452 -15.62 0.38 13.05
N GLN A 453 -16.93 0.36 13.27
CA GLN A 453 -17.72 -0.86 13.10
C GLN A 453 -17.88 -1.24 11.62
N ALA A 454 -18.07 -0.26 10.73
CA ALA A 454 -18.24 -0.49 9.30
C ALA A 454 -16.93 -0.99 8.64
N THR A 455 -15.77 -0.51 9.11
CA THR A 455 -14.44 -0.88 8.60
C THR A 455 -13.82 -2.08 9.31
N GLY A 456 -14.32 -2.45 10.49
CA GLY A 456 -13.85 -3.59 11.28
C GLY A 456 -14.10 -4.97 10.64
N PRO A 457 -13.81 -6.07 11.37
CA PRO A 457 -13.93 -7.43 10.85
C PRO A 457 -15.34 -7.77 10.33
N LEU A 458 -15.38 -8.55 9.25
CA LEU A 458 -16.63 -9.04 8.68
C LEU A 458 -17.38 -9.94 9.65
N LYS A 459 -18.64 -9.60 9.91
CA LYS A 459 -19.54 -10.34 10.81
C LYS A 459 -20.98 -10.32 10.32
N MET A 460 -21.80 -11.17 10.92
CA MET A 460 -23.23 -11.31 10.64
C MET A 460 -23.95 -9.95 10.62
N GLY A 461 -24.72 -9.71 9.56
CA GLY A 461 -25.52 -8.48 9.35
C GLY A 461 -24.88 -7.46 8.41
N MET A 462 -23.58 -7.58 8.11
CA MET A 462 -22.87 -6.61 7.28
C MET A 462 -23.16 -6.75 5.78
N TYR A 463 -23.09 -5.63 5.05
CA TYR A 463 -23.11 -5.56 3.59
C TYR A 463 -21.82 -4.91 3.08
N ARG A 464 -20.81 -5.70 2.72
CA ARG A 464 -19.51 -5.23 2.19
C ARG A 464 -19.02 -6.11 1.05
N GLU A 465 -18.32 -5.50 0.10
CA GLU A 465 -17.89 -6.19 -1.12
C GLU A 465 -16.86 -7.29 -0.85
N ASP A 466 -15.95 -7.06 0.11
CA ASP A 466 -14.99 -8.05 0.61
C ASP A 466 -15.65 -9.32 1.21
N ALA A 467 -16.94 -9.27 1.58
CA ALA A 467 -17.68 -10.47 1.95
C ALA A 467 -17.88 -11.44 0.77
N ILE A 468 -17.84 -10.96 -0.47
CA ILE A 468 -17.81 -11.81 -1.67
C ILE A 468 -16.46 -12.51 -1.75
N THR A 469 -15.37 -11.76 -1.66
CA THR A 469 -14.00 -12.28 -1.67
C THR A 469 -13.80 -13.36 -0.62
N LEU A 470 -14.22 -13.12 0.62
CA LEU A 470 -14.15 -14.11 1.69
C LEU A 470 -14.87 -15.42 1.33
N LYS A 471 -16.06 -15.34 0.72
CA LYS A 471 -16.84 -16.54 0.33
C LYS A 471 -16.18 -17.30 -0.81
N GLU A 472 -15.59 -16.60 -1.76
CA GLU A 472 -14.86 -17.19 -2.89
C GLU A 472 -13.59 -17.89 -2.39
N GLN A 473 -12.82 -17.23 -1.53
CA GLN A 473 -11.65 -17.78 -0.86
C GLN A 473 -11.98 -19.04 -0.04
N LEU A 474 -13.03 -18.97 0.79
CA LEU A 474 -13.50 -20.13 1.54
C LEU A 474 -13.95 -21.27 0.61
N ALA A 475 -14.64 -20.96 -0.49
CA ALA A 475 -15.05 -21.97 -1.48
C ALA A 475 -13.85 -22.68 -2.12
N VAL A 476 -12.76 -21.96 -2.44
CA VAL A 476 -11.50 -22.55 -2.91
C VAL A 476 -10.92 -23.53 -1.89
N LEU A 477 -11.02 -23.20 -0.60
CA LEU A 477 -10.58 -24.05 0.50
C LEU A 477 -11.57 -25.19 0.84
N GLY A 478 -12.64 -25.36 0.06
CA GLY A 478 -13.64 -26.42 0.24
C GLY A 478 -14.84 -26.05 1.11
N TYR A 479 -14.93 -24.81 1.58
CA TYR A 479 -16.00 -24.27 2.42
C TYR A 479 -17.03 -23.51 1.57
N VAL A 480 -17.75 -24.22 0.70
CA VAL A 480 -18.71 -23.61 -0.24
C VAL A 480 -19.95 -23.08 0.48
N ILE A 481 -20.21 -21.78 0.33
CA ILE A 481 -21.39 -21.11 0.91
C ILE A 481 -22.51 -20.99 -0.13
N SER A 482 -22.19 -20.49 -1.34
CA SER A 482 -23.13 -20.33 -2.44
C SER A 482 -22.40 -20.19 -3.78
N ASN A 483 -23.04 -20.59 -4.88
CA ASN A 483 -22.49 -20.42 -6.24
C ASN A 483 -22.63 -19.00 -6.81
N ASN A 484 -23.31 -18.10 -6.10
CA ASN A 484 -23.48 -16.69 -6.49
C ASN A 484 -23.37 -15.81 -5.23
N PRO A 485 -22.14 -15.61 -4.72
CA PRO A 485 -21.91 -14.88 -3.49
C PRO A 485 -22.41 -13.43 -3.60
N THR A 486 -23.15 -12.99 -2.59
CA THR A 486 -23.58 -11.58 -2.45
C THR A 486 -22.64 -10.84 -1.49
N ASN A 487 -22.70 -9.52 -1.44
CA ASN A 487 -21.96 -8.72 -0.44
C ASN A 487 -22.56 -8.79 0.98
N TYR A 488 -23.62 -9.59 1.19
CA TYR A 488 -24.25 -9.74 2.50
C TYR A 488 -23.61 -10.85 3.33
N TYR A 489 -23.04 -10.52 4.49
CA TYR A 489 -22.57 -11.50 5.47
C TYR A 489 -23.76 -12.03 6.29
N GLY A 490 -24.35 -13.13 5.81
CA GLY A 490 -25.55 -13.73 6.38
C GLY A 490 -25.30 -14.98 7.24
N PRO A 491 -26.36 -15.67 7.71
CA PRO A 491 -26.25 -16.80 8.63
C PRO A 491 -25.44 -17.96 8.05
N SER A 492 -25.56 -18.22 6.74
CA SER A 492 -24.78 -19.26 6.07
C SER A 492 -23.29 -18.93 6.02
N THR A 493 -22.93 -17.66 5.86
CA THR A 493 -21.54 -17.21 5.87
C THR A 493 -20.94 -17.35 7.27
N GLU A 494 -21.68 -16.89 8.29
CA GLU A 494 -21.27 -17.03 9.70
C GLU A 494 -21.07 -18.50 10.09
N ALA A 495 -22.01 -19.38 9.71
CA ALA A 495 -21.92 -20.81 10.01
C ALA A 495 -20.69 -21.45 9.36
N THR A 496 -20.38 -21.08 8.12
CA THR A 496 -19.19 -21.57 7.42
C THR A 496 -17.90 -21.03 8.01
N VAL A 497 -17.85 -19.76 8.41
CA VAL A 497 -16.68 -19.19 9.11
C VAL A 497 -16.47 -19.88 10.46
N LYS A 498 -17.54 -20.16 11.21
CA LYS A 498 -17.45 -20.97 12.45
C LYS A 498 -16.90 -22.37 12.19
N GLN A 499 -17.31 -22.99 11.08
CA GLN A 499 -16.81 -24.31 10.69
C GLN A 499 -15.32 -24.26 10.32
N PHE A 500 -14.90 -23.28 9.51
CA PHE A 500 -13.49 -23.04 9.19
C PHE A 500 -12.65 -22.79 10.45
N GLN A 501 -13.10 -21.89 11.33
CA GLN A 501 -12.42 -21.58 12.59
C GLN A 501 -12.24 -22.83 13.46
N LYS A 502 -13.28 -23.66 13.55
CA LYS A 502 -13.24 -24.92 14.30
C LYS A 502 -12.22 -25.91 13.73
N ASP A 503 -12.19 -26.07 12.41
CA ASP A 503 -11.31 -27.03 11.74
C ASP A 503 -9.83 -26.64 11.84
N HIS A 504 -9.54 -25.34 12.02
CA HIS A 504 -8.19 -24.80 12.11
C HIS A 504 -7.77 -24.34 13.51
N GLY A 505 -8.54 -24.69 14.55
CA GLY A 505 -8.18 -24.40 15.94
C GLY A 505 -8.22 -22.92 16.33
N LEU A 506 -9.01 -22.11 15.63
CA LEU A 506 -9.23 -20.69 15.91
C LEU A 506 -10.41 -20.49 16.87
N GLN A 507 -10.57 -19.25 17.36
CA GLN A 507 -11.74 -18.89 18.16
C GLN A 507 -13.02 -18.99 17.31
N VAL A 508 -13.96 -19.84 17.72
CA VAL A 508 -15.23 -20.07 16.99
C VAL A 508 -16.25 -18.99 17.33
N ASN A 509 -16.12 -17.82 16.71
CA ASN A 509 -17.00 -16.67 16.91
C ASN A 509 -17.83 -16.32 15.66
N GLY A 510 -17.48 -16.87 14.48
CA GLY A 510 -18.14 -16.55 13.21
C GLY A 510 -17.81 -15.15 12.68
N ILE A 511 -16.76 -14.52 13.20
CA ILE A 511 -16.24 -13.23 12.76
C ILE A 511 -14.99 -13.52 11.94
N ALA A 512 -14.90 -13.00 10.71
CA ALA A 512 -13.69 -13.09 9.92
C ALA A 512 -12.69 -12.00 10.37
N ASP A 513 -12.12 -12.21 11.56
CA ASP A 513 -11.08 -11.38 12.15
C ASP A 513 -9.72 -11.58 11.46
N SER A 514 -8.73 -10.76 11.86
CA SER A 514 -7.39 -10.79 11.27
C SER A 514 -6.72 -12.16 11.34
N LEU A 515 -6.93 -12.91 12.44
CA LEU A 515 -6.40 -14.26 12.60
C LEU A 515 -7.08 -15.25 11.64
N THR A 516 -8.39 -15.16 11.51
CA THR A 516 -9.17 -15.98 10.57
C THR A 516 -8.75 -15.71 9.13
N LEU A 517 -8.66 -14.44 8.73
CA LEU A 517 -8.24 -14.04 7.37
C LEU A 517 -6.78 -14.42 7.09
N LYS A 518 -5.85 -14.22 8.05
CA LYS A 518 -4.45 -14.65 7.90
C LYS A 518 -4.35 -16.16 7.68
N LYS A 519 -5.15 -16.95 8.39
CA LYS A 519 -5.16 -18.41 8.20
C LYS A 519 -5.75 -18.84 6.85
N ILE A 520 -6.80 -18.18 6.38
CA ILE A 520 -7.34 -18.38 5.02
C ILE A 520 -6.26 -18.12 3.97
N GLN A 521 -5.56 -16.98 4.09
CA GLN A 521 -4.51 -16.60 3.14
C GLN A 521 -3.32 -17.57 3.16
N GLU A 522 -2.90 -18.03 4.34
CA GLU A 522 -1.84 -19.04 4.49
C GLU A 522 -2.16 -20.32 3.71
N LEU A 523 -3.42 -20.79 3.80
CA LEU A 523 -3.87 -22.00 3.10
C LEU A 523 -4.02 -21.78 1.59
N LEU A 524 -4.50 -20.60 1.16
CA LEU A 524 -4.57 -20.23 -0.25
C LEU A 524 -3.18 -20.17 -0.90
N ASN A 525 -2.17 -19.66 -0.19
CA ASN A 525 -0.79 -19.64 -0.68
C ASN A 525 -0.20 -21.04 -0.92
N GLN A 526 -0.76 -22.07 -0.28
CA GLN A 526 -0.38 -23.48 -0.44
C GLN A 526 -1.26 -24.22 -1.46
N THR A 527 -2.18 -23.51 -2.11
CA THR A 527 -3.24 -24.09 -2.95
C THR A 527 -3.22 -23.48 -4.36
N LEU A 528 -3.13 -24.33 -5.38
CA LEU A 528 -3.17 -23.96 -6.79
C LEU A 528 -4.58 -24.14 -7.35
N TYR A 529 -5.19 -23.05 -7.82
CA TYR A 529 -6.56 -23.05 -8.36
C TYR A 529 -6.69 -22.11 -9.56
N PHE A 530 -7.78 -22.21 -10.30
CA PHE A 530 -8.06 -21.38 -11.48
C PHE A 530 -7.96 -19.88 -11.15
N GLY A 531 -7.21 -19.13 -11.95
CA GLY A 531 -6.99 -17.70 -11.77
C GLY A 531 -5.64 -17.34 -11.12
N VAL A 532 -5.05 -18.22 -10.32
CA VAL A 532 -3.81 -17.94 -9.59
C VAL A 532 -2.60 -17.81 -10.52
N ARG A 533 -1.70 -16.88 -10.20
CA ARG A 533 -0.34 -16.83 -10.74
C ARG A 533 0.66 -17.24 -9.66
N ASN A 534 1.33 -18.37 -9.85
CA ASN A 534 2.31 -18.87 -8.88
C ASN A 534 3.38 -19.69 -9.62
N GLU A 535 4.64 -19.63 -9.17
CA GLU A 535 5.73 -20.41 -9.76
C GLU A 535 5.49 -21.93 -9.71
N LYS A 536 4.83 -22.43 -8.66
CA LYS A 536 4.42 -23.83 -8.52
C LYS A 536 3.40 -24.25 -9.59
N VAL A 537 2.72 -23.33 -10.28
CA VAL A 537 1.85 -23.67 -11.42
C VAL A 537 2.66 -24.17 -12.61
N VAL A 538 3.88 -23.64 -12.81
CA VAL A 538 4.80 -24.16 -13.83
C VAL A 538 5.17 -25.60 -13.49
N GLU A 539 5.48 -25.87 -12.21
CA GLU A 539 5.77 -27.21 -11.73
C GLU A 539 4.58 -28.16 -11.92
N LEU A 540 3.37 -27.75 -11.52
CA LEU A 540 2.15 -28.52 -11.74
C LEU A 540 1.95 -28.86 -13.23
N LYS A 541 2.13 -27.90 -14.13
CA LYS A 541 1.97 -28.12 -15.58
C LYS A 541 3.01 -29.11 -16.12
N LEU A 542 4.25 -29.02 -15.64
CA LEU A 542 5.30 -29.99 -16.00
C LEU A 542 4.95 -31.39 -15.52
N GLU A 543 4.41 -31.53 -14.31
CA GLU A 543 3.97 -32.83 -13.78
C GLU A 543 2.75 -33.38 -14.54
N LEU A 544 1.76 -32.55 -14.88
CA LEU A 544 0.63 -32.96 -15.72
C LEU A 544 1.10 -33.46 -17.10
N GLU A 545 1.99 -32.74 -17.77
CA GLU A 545 2.59 -33.18 -19.05
C GLU A 545 3.35 -34.50 -18.89
N ARG A 546 4.13 -34.66 -17.81
CA ARG A 546 4.84 -35.91 -17.49
C ARG A 546 3.88 -37.09 -17.33
N LEU A 547 2.69 -36.85 -16.78
CA LEU A 547 1.62 -37.83 -16.60
C LEU A 547 0.75 -38.03 -17.87
N GLY A 548 1.11 -37.38 -18.99
CA GLY A 548 0.40 -37.51 -20.26
C GLY A 548 -0.91 -36.71 -20.32
N LEU A 549 -1.02 -35.66 -19.51
CA LEU A 549 -2.12 -34.70 -19.48
C LEU A 549 -1.62 -33.39 -20.08
N SER A 550 -1.81 -33.21 -21.38
CA SER A 550 -1.24 -32.07 -22.09
C SER A 550 -1.93 -30.76 -21.73
N VAL A 551 -1.12 -29.78 -21.34
CA VAL A 551 -1.55 -28.47 -20.87
C VAL A 551 -0.98 -27.35 -21.74
N SER A 552 0.34 -27.36 -22.02
CA SER A 552 1.03 -26.36 -22.85
C SER A 552 2.51 -26.70 -23.04
N SER A 553 3.05 -26.50 -24.24
CA SER A 553 4.49 -26.61 -24.55
C SER A 553 5.35 -25.47 -23.99
N SER A 554 4.73 -24.44 -23.40
CA SER A 554 5.41 -23.31 -22.74
C SER A 554 4.64 -22.96 -21.47
N PRO A 555 4.93 -23.62 -20.35
CA PRO A 555 4.16 -23.47 -19.12
C PRO A 555 4.37 -22.09 -18.51
N THR A 556 3.28 -21.34 -18.39
CA THR A 556 3.25 -20.04 -17.69
C THR A 556 2.94 -20.23 -16.19
N THR A 557 3.20 -19.22 -15.36
CA THR A 557 2.81 -19.20 -13.95
C THR A 557 1.30 -19.10 -13.71
N TYR A 558 0.50 -18.86 -14.75
CA TYR A 558 -0.95 -18.68 -14.64
C TYR A 558 -1.73 -20.00 -14.71
N PHE A 559 -2.56 -20.28 -13.72
CA PHE A 559 -3.44 -21.44 -13.69
C PHE A 559 -4.74 -21.11 -14.45
N GLY A 560 -4.76 -21.43 -15.75
CA GLY A 560 -5.91 -21.18 -16.63
C GLY A 560 -6.88 -22.37 -16.71
N SER A 561 -7.93 -22.21 -17.51
CA SER A 561 -9.03 -23.19 -17.66
C SER A 561 -8.55 -24.54 -18.19
N VAL A 562 -7.57 -24.54 -19.10
CA VAL A 562 -6.95 -25.79 -19.59
C VAL A 562 -6.21 -26.52 -18.46
N THR A 563 -5.50 -25.79 -17.60
CA THR A 563 -4.81 -26.37 -16.44
C THR A 563 -5.81 -26.94 -15.45
N GLU A 564 -6.90 -26.23 -15.17
CA GLU A 564 -7.98 -26.72 -14.33
C GLU A 564 -8.59 -28.01 -14.85
N GLU A 565 -8.91 -28.08 -16.14
CA GLU A 565 -9.49 -29.29 -16.74
C GLU A 565 -8.50 -30.47 -16.68
N MET A 566 -7.21 -30.23 -16.89
CA MET A 566 -6.18 -31.27 -16.77
C MET A 566 -5.98 -31.73 -15.32
N VAL A 567 -6.10 -30.83 -14.33
CA VAL A 567 -6.12 -31.21 -12.91
C VAL A 567 -7.36 -32.06 -12.60
N ARG A 568 -8.54 -31.68 -13.09
CA ARG A 568 -9.77 -32.48 -12.91
C ARG A 568 -9.65 -33.86 -13.54
N GLU A 569 -9.05 -33.94 -14.72
CA GLU A 569 -8.76 -35.21 -15.40
C GLU A 569 -7.74 -36.06 -14.61
N PHE A 570 -6.67 -35.45 -14.08
CA PHE A 570 -5.74 -36.13 -13.18
C PHE A 570 -6.48 -36.70 -11.96
N GLN A 571 -7.29 -35.89 -11.28
CA GLN A 571 -8.04 -36.29 -10.10
C GLN A 571 -8.99 -37.46 -10.41
N ARG A 572 -9.66 -37.44 -11.57
CA ARG A 572 -10.46 -38.58 -12.06
C ARG A 572 -9.63 -39.85 -12.23
N ARG A 573 -8.48 -39.78 -12.91
CA ARG A 573 -7.60 -40.93 -13.13
C ARG A 573 -6.96 -41.47 -11.85
N ALA A 574 -6.72 -40.59 -10.88
CA ALA A 574 -6.17 -40.95 -9.59
C ALA A 574 -7.22 -41.36 -8.54
N ASN A 575 -8.51 -41.35 -8.91
CA ASN A 575 -9.63 -41.62 -8.01
C ASN A 575 -9.63 -40.70 -6.76
N LEU A 576 -9.31 -39.41 -6.98
CA LEU A 576 -9.33 -38.33 -5.99
C LEU A 576 -10.60 -37.47 -6.15
N PRO A 577 -11.01 -36.71 -5.12
CA PRO A 577 -12.07 -35.70 -5.27
C PRO A 577 -11.77 -34.72 -6.40
N VAL A 578 -12.73 -34.52 -7.31
CA VAL A 578 -12.57 -33.72 -8.54
C VAL A 578 -12.86 -32.25 -8.25
N THR A 579 -11.94 -31.59 -7.53
CA THR A 579 -12.07 -30.18 -7.12
C THR A 579 -11.58 -29.21 -8.19
N GLY A 580 -10.65 -29.63 -9.07
CA GLY A 580 -9.92 -28.72 -9.97
C GLY A 580 -8.84 -27.89 -9.28
N VAL A 581 -8.60 -28.17 -8.00
CA VAL A 581 -7.65 -27.48 -7.12
C VAL A 581 -6.55 -28.47 -6.70
N VAL A 582 -5.31 -28.00 -6.60
CA VAL A 582 -4.16 -28.80 -6.19
C VAL A 582 -3.46 -28.16 -5.01
N ASN A 583 -3.40 -28.84 -3.87
CA ASN A 583 -2.57 -28.42 -2.73
C ASN A 583 -1.16 -29.04 -2.80
N ASP A 584 -0.26 -28.61 -1.91
CA ASP A 584 1.13 -29.10 -1.86
C ASP A 584 1.23 -30.63 -1.67
N GLU A 585 0.34 -31.24 -0.90
CA GLU A 585 0.31 -32.70 -0.72
C GLU A 585 -0.05 -33.44 -2.01
N GLN A 586 -1.06 -32.96 -2.73
CA GLN A 586 -1.47 -33.51 -4.03
C GLN A 586 -0.39 -33.31 -5.09
N LEU A 587 0.27 -32.14 -5.11
CA LEU A 587 1.39 -31.89 -6.01
C LEU A 587 2.58 -32.80 -5.71
N LYS A 588 2.87 -33.06 -4.42
CA LYS A 588 3.87 -34.06 -4.02
C LYS A 588 3.48 -35.47 -4.45
N PHE A 589 2.21 -35.85 -4.24
CA PHE A 589 1.70 -37.14 -4.69
C PHE A 589 1.87 -37.31 -6.21
N MET A 590 1.60 -36.27 -7.01
CA MET A 590 1.83 -36.30 -8.46
C MET A 590 3.30 -36.61 -8.82
N LYS A 591 4.26 -35.99 -8.13
CA LYS A 591 5.70 -36.23 -8.34
C LYS A 591 6.11 -37.67 -8.04
N ASP A 592 5.48 -38.30 -7.05
CA ASP A 592 5.78 -39.68 -6.65
C ASP A 592 5.21 -40.74 -7.62
N ILE A 593 4.34 -40.36 -8.58
CA ILE A 593 3.78 -41.28 -9.56
C ILE A 593 4.83 -41.68 -10.58
N VAL A 594 5.12 -42.98 -10.68
CA VAL A 594 6.02 -43.54 -11.71
C VAL A 594 5.24 -43.95 -12.94
N TYR A 595 4.14 -44.72 -12.77
CA TYR A 595 3.24 -45.10 -13.85
C TYR A 595 1.77 -45.07 -13.42
N MET A 596 0.90 -44.61 -14.31
CA MET A 596 -0.55 -44.63 -14.14
C MET A 596 -1.25 -44.95 -15.46
N GLU A 597 -2.56 -45.22 -15.38
CA GLU A 597 -3.37 -45.56 -16.55
C GLU A 597 -3.31 -44.51 -17.67
N GLY A 598 -3.12 -44.99 -18.90
CA GLY A 598 -2.94 -44.17 -20.11
C GLY A 598 -1.48 -43.92 -20.49
N MET A 599 -0.52 -44.08 -19.57
CA MET A 599 0.90 -43.84 -19.85
C MET A 599 1.49 -44.94 -20.75
N ARG A 600 2.47 -44.56 -21.59
CA ARG A 600 3.29 -45.47 -22.40
C ARG A 600 4.77 -45.27 -22.12
N ALA A 601 5.44 -46.32 -21.67
CA ALA A 601 6.86 -46.31 -21.33
C ALA A 601 7.43 -47.73 -21.44
N SER A 602 8.69 -47.87 -21.83
CA SER A 602 9.36 -49.17 -21.90
C SER A 602 9.41 -49.87 -20.54
N GLY A 603 9.62 -49.11 -19.45
CA GLY A 603 9.66 -49.65 -18.09
C GLY A 603 8.33 -50.21 -17.56
N ILE A 604 7.20 -49.96 -18.24
CA ILE A 604 5.91 -50.62 -17.93
C ILE A 604 5.96 -52.11 -18.26
N ILE A 605 6.75 -52.52 -19.26
CA ILE A 605 6.98 -53.94 -19.55
C ILE A 605 7.64 -54.60 -18.34
N THR A 606 8.72 -54.01 -17.83
CA THR A 606 9.41 -54.48 -16.62
C THR A 606 8.51 -54.51 -15.40
N LEU A 607 7.65 -53.49 -15.21
CA LEU A 607 6.64 -53.49 -14.14
C LEU A 607 5.70 -54.70 -14.26
N LYS A 608 5.18 -54.98 -15.46
CA LYS A 608 4.27 -56.12 -15.73
C LYS A 608 4.97 -57.46 -15.53
N GLU A 609 6.24 -57.57 -15.92
CA GLU A 609 7.07 -58.74 -15.70
C GLU A 609 7.27 -59.00 -14.19
N HIS A 610 7.62 -57.96 -13.42
CA HIS A 610 7.75 -58.06 -11.97
C HIS A 610 6.42 -58.43 -11.28
N LEU A 611 5.30 -57.84 -11.71
CA LEU A 611 3.97 -58.22 -11.24
C LEU A 611 3.68 -59.70 -11.53
N ALA A 612 3.97 -60.17 -12.75
CA ALA A 612 3.78 -61.56 -13.15
C ALA A 612 4.63 -62.54 -12.33
N ILE A 613 5.89 -62.20 -12.01
CA ILE A 613 6.78 -62.97 -11.14
C ILE A 613 6.14 -63.18 -9.75
N LEU A 614 5.46 -62.16 -9.24
CA LEU A 614 4.83 -62.16 -7.92
C LEU A 614 3.38 -62.71 -7.93
N GLY A 615 2.93 -63.22 -9.07
CA GLY A 615 1.62 -63.86 -9.26
C GLY A 615 0.50 -62.93 -9.73
N PHE A 616 0.81 -61.67 -10.06
CA PHE A 616 -0.13 -60.66 -10.55
C PHE A 616 -0.03 -60.54 -12.08
N ARG A 617 -0.54 -61.54 -12.80
CA ARG A 617 -0.37 -61.62 -14.27
C ARG A 617 -1.22 -60.58 -14.99
N VAL A 618 -0.59 -59.82 -15.88
CA VAL A 618 -1.26 -58.82 -16.73
C VAL A 618 -1.50 -59.34 -18.16
N SER A 619 -0.49 -59.89 -18.82
CA SER A 619 -0.60 -60.50 -20.17
C SER A 619 0.64 -61.32 -20.50
N ASP A 620 0.53 -62.31 -21.38
CA ASP A 620 1.68 -63.12 -21.83
C ASP A 620 2.62 -62.37 -22.80
N ASN A 621 2.15 -61.29 -23.43
CA ASN A 621 2.94 -60.40 -24.29
C ASN A 621 2.81 -58.94 -23.79
N PRO A 622 3.54 -58.55 -22.73
CA PRO A 622 3.42 -57.22 -22.14
C PRO A 622 3.77 -56.12 -23.14
N THR A 623 2.83 -55.19 -23.31
CA THR A 623 3.01 -53.95 -24.10
C THR A 623 3.51 -52.80 -23.22
N THR A 624 3.99 -51.71 -23.83
CA THR A 624 4.42 -50.49 -23.13
C THR A 624 3.28 -49.67 -22.51
N LEU A 625 2.02 -50.01 -22.75
CA LEU A 625 0.85 -49.27 -22.26
C LEU A 625 0.47 -49.70 -20.84
N TYR A 626 0.30 -48.75 -19.93
CA TYR A 626 -0.36 -48.98 -18.65
C TYR A 626 -1.88 -48.83 -18.83
N GLY A 627 -2.62 -49.92 -18.88
CA GLY A 627 -4.09 -49.90 -19.07
C GLY A 627 -4.82 -50.52 -17.89
N ALA A 628 -6.16 -50.51 -17.94
CA ALA A 628 -7.06 -50.98 -16.89
C ALA A 628 -6.67 -52.32 -16.22
N VAL A 629 -6.22 -53.31 -16.98
CA VAL A 629 -5.77 -54.60 -16.42
C VAL A 629 -4.51 -54.44 -15.57
N THR A 630 -3.54 -53.65 -16.02
CA THR A 630 -2.34 -53.32 -15.22
C THR A 630 -2.74 -52.57 -13.96
N THR A 631 -3.65 -51.59 -14.06
CA THR A 631 -4.18 -50.82 -12.93
C THR A 631 -4.75 -51.74 -11.86
N GLU A 632 -5.57 -52.71 -12.26
CA GLU A 632 -6.16 -53.68 -11.34
C GLU A 632 -5.11 -54.62 -10.70
N GLN A 633 -4.14 -55.10 -11.48
CA GLN A 633 -3.07 -55.95 -10.94
C GLN A 633 -2.16 -55.20 -9.96
N VAL A 634 -1.86 -53.92 -10.23
CA VAL A 634 -1.12 -53.06 -9.28
C VAL A 634 -1.93 -52.81 -8.02
N ARG A 635 -3.25 -52.60 -8.13
CA ARG A 635 -4.13 -52.44 -6.97
C ARG A 635 -4.15 -53.68 -6.08
N GLN A 636 -4.26 -54.87 -6.68
CA GLN A 636 -4.21 -56.14 -5.95
C GLN A 636 -2.84 -56.38 -5.29
N PHE A 637 -1.76 -56.01 -5.98
CA PHE A 637 -0.41 -56.01 -5.40
C PHE A 637 -0.34 -55.08 -4.18
N GLN A 638 -0.78 -53.83 -4.32
CA GLN A 638 -0.78 -52.85 -3.23
C GLN A 638 -1.57 -53.35 -2.03
N GLN A 639 -2.78 -53.89 -2.25
CA GLN A 639 -3.62 -54.43 -1.19
C GLN A 639 -2.93 -55.60 -0.46
N LYS A 640 -2.29 -56.52 -1.18
CA LYS A 640 -1.59 -57.67 -0.59
C LYS A 640 -0.40 -57.25 0.29
N TYR A 641 0.29 -56.17 -0.06
CA TYR A 641 1.51 -55.72 0.61
C TYR A 641 1.32 -54.48 1.49
N GLY A 642 0.07 -54.12 1.80
CA GLY A 642 -0.25 -53.03 2.73
C GLY A 642 0.08 -51.62 2.22
N LEU A 643 0.08 -51.43 0.90
CA LEU A 643 0.22 -50.12 0.25
C LEU A 643 -1.15 -49.51 -0.07
N SER A 644 -1.18 -48.20 -0.30
CA SER A 644 -2.38 -47.49 -0.75
C SER A 644 -2.90 -48.10 -2.06
N SER A 645 -4.10 -48.70 -2.03
CA SER A 645 -4.67 -49.49 -3.13
C SER A 645 -5.27 -48.61 -4.25
N THR A 646 -4.48 -47.68 -4.77
CA THR A 646 -4.90 -46.72 -5.80
C THR A 646 -4.94 -47.35 -7.19
N GLY A 647 -4.10 -48.38 -7.43
CA GLY A 647 -3.81 -48.89 -8.77
C GLY A 647 -2.84 -47.99 -9.56
N ILE A 648 -2.29 -46.94 -8.94
CA ILE A 648 -1.19 -46.15 -9.49
C ILE A 648 0.13 -46.73 -8.99
N ALA A 649 1.08 -46.98 -9.89
CA ALA A 649 2.41 -47.40 -9.49
C ALA A 649 3.25 -46.17 -9.08
N ASP A 650 3.13 -45.76 -7.83
CA ASP A 650 4.00 -44.75 -7.21
C ASP A 650 5.41 -45.32 -6.90
N GLN A 651 6.33 -44.46 -6.51
CA GLN A 651 7.72 -44.84 -6.26
C GLN A 651 7.84 -45.95 -5.20
N LYS A 652 7.04 -45.88 -4.13
CA LYS A 652 6.98 -46.92 -3.09
C LYS A 652 6.51 -48.26 -3.64
N THR A 653 5.48 -48.24 -4.48
CA THR A 653 4.94 -49.44 -5.15
C THR A 653 5.98 -50.04 -6.07
N VAL A 654 6.65 -49.24 -6.90
CA VAL A 654 7.68 -49.72 -7.82
C VAL A 654 8.90 -50.26 -7.08
N ASP A 655 9.34 -49.61 -6.01
CA ASP A 655 10.49 -50.07 -5.21
C ASP A 655 10.18 -51.35 -4.44
N GLN A 656 8.99 -51.45 -3.84
CA GLN A 656 8.55 -52.68 -3.18
C GLN A 656 8.43 -53.82 -4.20
N LEU A 657 7.84 -53.55 -5.37
CA LEU A 657 7.71 -54.51 -6.45
C LEU A 657 9.09 -54.98 -6.96
N ARG A 658 10.01 -54.04 -7.18
CA ARG A 658 11.39 -54.34 -7.60
C ARG A 658 12.10 -55.17 -6.53
N ALA A 659 12.06 -54.76 -5.27
CA ALA A 659 12.73 -55.46 -4.17
C ALA A 659 12.26 -56.91 -4.01
N LEU A 660 10.96 -57.15 -4.21
CA LEU A 660 10.37 -58.49 -4.16
C LEU A 660 10.66 -59.32 -5.42
N ALA A 661 10.78 -58.67 -6.60
CA ALA A 661 11.10 -59.33 -7.87
C ALA A 661 12.59 -59.64 -8.04
N THR A 662 13.51 -58.86 -7.45
CA THR A 662 14.97 -59.02 -7.55
C THR A 662 15.55 -60.09 -6.61
N ARG A 663 14.95 -61.28 -6.54
CA ARG A 663 15.60 -62.41 -5.87
C ARG A 663 16.95 -62.70 -6.59
N PRO A 664 18.03 -63.06 -5.87
CA PRO A 664 19.35 -63.22 -6.48
C PRO A 664 19.33 -64.17 -7.68
N LEU A 665 19.90 -63.75 -8.82
CA LEU A 665 19.94 -64.60 -10.01
C LEU A 665 20.83 -65.81 -9.71
N GLN A 666 20.30 -67.00 -9.86
CA GLN A 666 20.99 -68.23 -9.49
C GLN A 666 20.66 -69.36 -10.47
N LEU A 667 21.44 -70.43 -10.38
CA LEU A 667 21.31 -71.60 -11.23
C LEU A 667 19.86 -72.08 -11.33
N GLY A 668 19.38 -72.26 -12.56
CA GLY A 668 18.04 -72.77 -12.85
C GLY A 668 16.98 -71.67 -13.06
N MET A 669 17.31 -70.40 -12.86
CA MET A 669 16.41 -69.28 -13.16
C MET A 669 16.39 -68.94 -14.65
N TYR A 670 15.23 -68.54 -15.15
CA TYR A 670 15.06 -67.84 -16.42
C TYR A 670 14.70 -66.39 -16.09
N HIS A 671 15.54 -65.44 -16.48
CA HIS A 671 15.34 -64.02 -16.16
C HIS A 671 16.00 -63.11 -17.22
N PRO A 672 15.35 -62.04 -17.69
CA PRO A 672 15.91 -61.13 -18.71
C PRO A 672 17.29 -60.58 -18.34
N ASP A 673 17.49 -60.22 -17.07
CA ASP A 673 18.77 -59.69 -16.56
C ASP A 673 19.95 -60.66 -16.70
N VAL A 674 19.71 -61.96 -16.91
CA VAL A 674 20.79 -62.93 -17.18
C VAL A 674 21.48 -62.63 -18.51
N VAL A 675 20.75 -62.11 -19.50
CA VAL A 675 21.34 -61.68 -20.77
C VAL A 675 22.35 -60.56 -20.53
N GLN A 676 21.97 -59.57 -19.73
CA GLN A 676 22.83 -58.43 -19.42
C GLN A 676 24.02 -58.84 -18.55
N LEU A 677 23.79 -59.67 -17.52
CA LEU A 677 24.85 -60.29 -16.72
C LEU A 677 25.90 -60.98 -17.58
N LYS A 678 25.50 -61.78 -18.57
CA LYS A 678 26.43 -62.47 -19.48
C LYS A 678 27.22 -61.50 -20.36
N LYS A 679 26.61 -60.41 -20.82
CA LYS A 679 27.28 -59.37 -21.60
C LYS A 679 28.31 -58.62 -20.76
N ASP A 680 27.96 -58.29 -19.52
CA ASP A 680 28.85 -57.55 -18.62
C ASP A 680 29.99 -58.44 -18.13
N LEU A 681 29.74 -59.73 -17.84
CA LEU A 681 30.78 -60.72 -17.61
C LEU A 681 31.73 -60.81 -18.81
N ALA A 682 31.21 -60.87 -20.05
CA ALA A 682 32.06 -60.92 -21.24
C ALA A 682 32.92 -59.66 -21.42
N LYS A 683 32.37 -58.47 -21.15
CA LYS A 683 33.13 -57.21 -21.17
C LYS A 683 34.22 -57.16 -20.09
N ALA A 684 33.95 -57.74 -18.93
CA ALA A 684 34.91 -57.89 -17.84
C ALA A 684 35.93 -59.02 -18.07
N GLY A 685 35.91 -59.71 -19.22
CA GLY A 685 36.85 -60.79 -19.55
C GLY A 685 36.36 -62.21 -19.24
N TYR A 686 35.17 -62.35 -18.66
CA TYR A 686 34.56 -63.63 -18.27
C TYR A 686 33.51 -64.07 -19.28
N PHE A 687 33.96 -64.45 -20.47
CA PHE A 687 33.06 -64.80 -21.57
C PHE A 687 32.17 -66.02 -21.25
N VAL A 688 30.86 -65.88 -21.47
CA VAL A 688 29.87 -66.95 -21.25
C VAL A 688 29.38 -67.59 -22.56
N SER A 689 28.98 -66.79 -23.55
CA SER A 689 28.43 -67.27 -24.83
C SER A 689 28.33 -66.17 -25.88
N ASN A 690 28.42 -66.53 -27.16
CA ASN A 690 28.28 -65.60 -28.30
C ASN A 690 26.83 -65.09 -28.49
N ASN A 691 25.85 -65.84 -28.00
CA ASN A 691 24.43 -65.48 -28.09
C ASN A 691 23.77 -65.61 -26.69
N PRO A 692 23.92 -64.58 -25.83
CA PRO A 692 23.45 -64.64 -24.45
C PRO A 692 21.92 -64.72 -24.38
N ASN A 693 21.41 -65.77 -23.74
CA ASN A 693 19.99 -65.98 -23.44
C ASN A 693 19.67 -65.67 -21.97
N ASP A 694 18.38 -65.69 -21.63
CA ASP A 694 17.81 -65.41 -20.30
C ASP A 694 17.97 -66.54 -19.27
N TYR A 695 18.50 -67.70 -19.68
CA TYR A 695 18.69 -68.84 -18.78
C TYR A 695 19.99 -68.75 -17.96
N PHE A 696 19.89 -68.76 -16.63
CA PHE A 696 21.03 -68.83 -15.72
C PHE A 696 21.51 -70.28 -15.57
N GLY A 697 22.31 -70.73 -16.53
CA GLY A 697 22.81 -72.10 -16.62
C GLY A 697 24.18 -72.32 -15.95
N PRO A 698 24.67 -73.58 -15.92
CA PRO A 698 25.92 -73.94 -15.26
C PRO A 698 27.14 -73.13 -15.71
N THR A 699 27.26 -72.83 -17.01
CA THR A 699 28.38 -72.01 -17.53
C THR A 699 28.36 -70.58 -16.99
N THR A 700 27.17 -69.98 -16.84
CA THR A 700 27.00 -68.66 -16.23
C THR A 700 27.38 -68.70 -14.76
N THR A 701 26.96 -69.73 -14.03
CA THR A 701 27.37 -69.97 -12.64
C THR A 701 28.88 -70.08 -12.52
N THR A 702 29.55 -70.86 -13.38
CA THR A 702 31.01 -71.03 -13.35
C THR A 702 31.73 -69.72 -13.61
N LYS A 703 31.36 -68.99 -14.67
CA LYS A 703 32.00 -67.71 -15.03
C LYS A 703 31.77 -66.63 -13.98
N LEU A 704 30.62 -66.66 -13.32
CA LEU A 704 30.34 -65.75 -12.21
C LEU A 704 31.17 -66.11 -10.96
N LYS A 705 31.41 -67.39 -10.67
CA LYS A 705 32.31 -67.82 -9.59
C LYS A 705 33.77 -67.43 -9.85
N GLU A 706 34.22 -67.53 -11.10
CA GLU A 706 35.54 -67.05 -11.52
C GLU A 706 35.65 -65.54 -11.26
N PHE A 707 34.69 -64.75 -11.77
CA PHE A 707 34.61 -63.31 -11.51
C PHE A 707 34.58 -62.97 -10.00
N GLN A 708 33.75 -63.66 -9.21
CA GLN A 708 33.68 -63.45 -7.77
C GLN A 708 35.03 -63.72 -7.09
N THR A 709 35.70 -64.82 -7.47
CA THR A 709 36.99 -65.23 -6.92
C THR A 709 38.07 -64.17 -7.21
N ASP A 710 38.17 -63.75 -8.46
CA ASP A 710 39.18 -62.80 -8.94
C ASP A 710 39.00 -61.40 -8.33
N HIS A 711 37.80 -61.07 -7.86
CA HIS A 711 37.47 -59.80 -7.21
C HIS A 711 37.21 -59.91 -5.70
N ASN A 712 37.72 -60.97 -5.04
CA ASN A 712 37.66 -61.18 -3.59
C ASN A 712 36.23 -61.20 -3.01
N LEU A 713 35.26 -61.72 -3.77
CA LEU A 713 33.90 -61.97 -3.32
C LEU A 713 33.69 -63.47 -3.01
N PRO A 714 32.73 -63.84 -2.14
CA PRO A 714 32.35 -65.24 -1.95
C PRO A 714 31.91 -65.89 -3.27
N ALA A 715 32.56 -66.98 -3.68
CA ALA A 715 32.32 -67.71 -4.93
C ALA A 715 31.03 -68.55 -4.92
N THR A 716 29.91 -67.91 -4.59
CA THR A 716 28.59 -68.55 -4.47
C THR A 716 28.01 -68.96 -5.82
N GLY A 717 28.42 -68.31 -6.91
CA GLY A 717 27.83 -68.48 -8.24
C GLY A 717 26.41 -67.92 -8.34
N ILE A 718 26.01 -67.14 -7.34
CA ILE A 718 24.76 -66.40 -7.28
C ILE A 718 25.08 -64.94 -7.61
N ALA A 719 24.35 -64.34 -8.54
CA ALA A 719 24.47 -62.92 -8.84
C ALA A 719 23.66 -62.12 -7.82
N ASP A 720 24.17 -62.10 -6.59
CA ASP A 720 23.67 -61.24 -5.54
C ASP A 720 24.06 -59.77 -5.77
N ARG A 721 23.54 -58.89 -4.92
CA ARG A 721 23.76 -57.44 -5.04
C ARG A 721 25.24 -57.06 -4.98
N GLN A 722 26.05 -57.75 -4.16
CA GLN A 722 27.48 -57.45 -4.03
C GLN A 722 28.23 -57.80 -5.33
N THR A 723 27.90 -58.95 -5.91
CA THR A 723 28.49 -59.44 -7.16
C THR A 723 28.15 -58.56 -8.35
N LEU A 724 26.89 -58.17 -8.50
CA LEU A 724 26.44 -57.32 -9.60
C LEU A 724 27.04 -55.90 -9.53
N ASN A 725 27.16 -55.33 -8.34
CA ASN A 725 27.79 -54.03 -8.15
C ASN A 725 29.28 -54.06 -8.55
N LYS A 726 30.01 -55.10 -8.13
CA LYS A 726 31.44 -55.22 -8.46
C LYS A 726 31.65 -55.43 -9.96
N LEU A 727 30.77 -56.20 -10.62
CA LEU A 727 30.87 -56.42 -12.07
C LEU A 727 30.65 -55.14 -12.85
N LYS A 728 29.71 -54.30 -12.41
CA LYS A 728 29.44 -53.00 -13.02
C LYS A 728 30.63 -52.04 -12.88
N GLU A 729 31.26 -52.02 -11.71
CA GLU A 729 32.48 -51.25 -11.44
C GLU A 729 33.61 -51.63 -12.42
N VAL A 730 33.84 -52.93 -12.62
CA VAL A 730 34.88 -53.45 -13.52
C VAL A 730 34.60 -53.10 -14.99
N VAL A 731 33.34 -53.18 -15.44
CA VAL A 731 32.96 -52.83 -16.82
C VAL A 731 33.07 -51.32 -17.09
N GLN A 732 32.77 -50.47 -16.10
CA GLN A 732 32.91 -49.01 -16.21
C GLN A 732 34.37 -48.56 -16.30
N ALA A 733 35.30 -49.31 -15.72
CA ALA A 733 36.73 -48.99 -15.71
C ALA A 733 37.45 -49.12 -17.08
N ILE A 734 36.79 -49.63 -18.13
CA ILE A 734 37.42 -49.95 -19.43
C ILE A 734 37.45 -48.74 -20.44
N GLY A 735 37.02 -47.54 -20.02
CA GLY A 735 37.63 -46.24 -20.40
C GLY A 735 37.36 -45.60 -21.79
N VAL A 736 36.18 -45.01 -22.02
CA VAL A 736 35.96 -44.00 -23.08
C VAL A 736 36.25 -42.59 -22.53
N GLN A 737 37.03 -41.77 -23.23
CA GLN A 737 37.35 -40.40 -22.81
C GLN A 737 36.70 -39.34 -23.72
N TYR A 738 36.04 -38.35 -23.12
CA TYR A 738 35.49 -37.18 -23.78
C TYR A 738 36.43 -35.99 -23.61
N VAL A 739 36.99 -35.49 -24.71
CA VAL A 739 37.86 -34.31 -24.71
C VAL A 739 37.08 -33.11 -25.21
N PHE A 740 36.99 -32.06 -24.41
CA PHE A 740 36.34 -30.79 -24.74
C PHE A 740 37.40 -29.69 -24.89
N GLN A 741 37.27 -28.85 -25.90
CA GLN A 741 38.15 -27.70 -26.14
C GLN A 741 37.34 -26.41 -26.22
N GLY A 742 37.62 -25.47 -25.32
CA GLY A 742 36.92 -24.20 -25.19
C GLY A 742 37.73 -23.01 -25.73
N LYS A 743 37.11 -22.16 -26.54
CA LYS A 743 37.67 -20.88 -27.02
C LYS A 743 37.02 -19.71 -26.29
N ARG A 744 37.78 -18.67 -25.92
CA ARG A 744 37.18 -17.47 -25.30
C ARG A 744 36.40 -16.68 -26.34
N GLN A 745 35.26 -16.12 -25.96
CA GLN A 745 34.44 -15.22 -26.78
C GLN A 745 34.31 -13.89 -26.04
N PHE A 746 34.21 -12.77 -26.76
CA PHE A 746 33.95 -11.46 -26.16
C PHE A 746 32.78 -10.77 -26.85
N GLY A 747 31.66 -10.66 -26.13
CA GLY A 747 30.36 -10.27 -26.65
C GLY A 747 29.48 -11.48 -27.05
N HIS A 748 28.35 -11.22 -27.69
CA HIS A 748 27.33 -12.24 -27.98
C HIS A 748 27.60 -13.08 -29.23
N GLY A 749 28.45 -12.61 -30.17
CA GLY A 749 28.90 -13.36 -31.37
C GLY A 749 27.86 -13.52 -32.48
N VAL A 750 26.78 -12.75 -32.42
CA VAL A 750 25.76 -12.69 -33.48
C VAL A 750 26.07 -11.44 -34.34
N GLY A 751 25.83 -11.52 -35.65
CA GLY A 751 26.07 -10.38 -36.54
C GLY A 751 27.55 -10.09 -36.75
N MET A 752 27.91 -8.81 -36.90
CA MET A 752 29.27 -8.42 -37.27
C MET A 752 30.26 -8.55 -36.11
N THR A 753 31.45 -9.09 -36.37
CA THR A 753 32.56 -9.05 -35.40
C THR A 753 33.48 -7.86 -35.70
N GLN A 754 33.95 -7.16 -34.67
CA GLN A 754 34.85 -6.01 -34.82
C GLN A 754 36.23 -6.46 -35.33
N TRP A 755 36.78 -7.53 -34.76
CA TRP A 755 38.05 -8.11 -35.19
C TRP A 755 38.00 -8.70 -36.60
N GLY A 756 36.90 -9.34 -36.98
CA GLY A 756 36.75 -9.87 -38.34
C GLY A 756 36.50 -8.77 -39.37
N ALA A 757 35.72 -7.72 -39.05
CA ALA A 757 35.60 -6.52 -39.89
C ALA A 757 36.96 -5.82 -40.10
N TYR A 758 37.78 -5.75 -39.05
CA TYR A 758 39.17 -5.28 -39.15
C TYR A 758 40.00 -6.17 -40.09
N GLY A 759 40.01 -7.49 -39.88
CA GLY A 759 40.74 -8.42 -40.73
C GLY A 759 40.30 -8.39 -42.20
N MET A 760 39.00 -8.26 -42.46
CA MET A 760 38.47 -8.07 -43.82
C MET A 760 38.92 -6.74 -44.42
N SER A 761 38.90 -5.64 -43.66
CA SER A 761 39.40 -4.35 -44.16
C SER A 761 40.89 -4.41 -44.49
N GLN A 762 41.70 -5.11 -43.69
CA GLN A 762 43.13 -5.32 -44.00
C GLN A 762 43.35 -6.08 -45.31
N GLN A 763 42.40 -6.95 -45.67
CA GLN A 763 42.42 -7.68 -46.94
C GLN A 763 41.78 -6.90 -48.12
N GLY A 764 41.43 -5.62 -47.91
CA GLY A 764 40.91 -4.75 -48.96
C GLY A 764 39.41 -4.87 -49.23
N PHE A 765 38.67 -5.58 -48.39
CA PHE A 765 37.21 -5.63 -48.52
C PHE A 765 36.60 -4.25 -48.25
N THR A 766 35.63 -3.86 -49.08
CA THR A 766 34.84 -2.64 -48.86
C THR A 766 33.90 -2.80 -47.67
N TYR A 767 33.53 -1.71 -47.02
CA TYR A 767 32.59 -1.75 -45.89
C TYR A 767 31.23 -2.39 -46.24
N ARG A 768 30.74 -2.20 -47.48
CA ARG A 768 29.52 -2.84 -47.97
C ARG A 768 29.68 -4.36 -48.04
N GLN A 769 30.82 -4.84 -48.54
CA GLN A 769 31.13 -6.27 -48.56
C GLN A 769 31.22 -6.84 -47.14
N ILE A 770 31.87 -6.13 -46.20
CA ILE A 770 31.94 -6.52 -44.78
C ILE A 770 30.52 -6.67 -44.20
N LEU A 771 29.66 -5.66 -44.37
CA LEU A 771 28.29 -5.69 -43.85
C LEU A 771 27.45 -6.82 -44.47
N THR A 772 27.48 -6.98 -45.79
CA THR A 772 26.75 -8.09 -46.46
C THR A 772 27.36 -9.46 -46.19
N TYR A 773 28.62 -9.51 -45.75
CA TYR A 773 29.23 -10.75 -45.27
C TYR A 773 28.63 -11.16 -43.94
N TYR A 774 28.49 -10.27 -42.96
CA TYR A 774 27.96 -10.63 -41.65
C TYR A 774 26.43 -10.71 -41.58
N TYR A 775 25.72 -9.85 -42.32
CA TYR A 775 24.26 -9.81 -42.32
C TYR A 775 23.71 -10.42 -43.62
N THR A 776 22.81 -11.40 -43.50
CA THR A 776 22.32 -12.20 -44.64
C THR A 776 21.15 -11.51 -45.36
N ASN A 777 21.16 -11.50 -46.70
CA ASN A 777 20.12 -10.92 -47.55
C ASN A 777 19.80 -9.45 -47.26
N VAL A 778 20.81 -8.67 -46.87
CA VAL A 778 20.66 -7.25 -46.58
C VAL A 778 21.13 -6.36 -47.73
N THR A 779 20.69 -5.11 -47.69
CA THR A 779 21.17 -4.04 -48.57
C THR A 779 21.59 -2.84 -47.74
N VAL A 780 22.63 -2.13 -48.18
CA VAL A 780 23.04 -0.85 -47.55
C VAL A 780 22.44 0.29 -48.36
N SER A 781 21.51 1.02 -47.77
CA SER A 781 20.74 2.09 -48.42
C SER A 781 21.03 3.43 -47.76
N SER A 782 21.01 4.51 -48.54
CA SER A 782 21.17 5.88 -48.06
C SER A 782 19.84 6.64 -48.14
N SER A 783 19.49 7.38 -47.09
CA SER A 783 18.33 8.26 -47.08
C SER A 783 18.62 9.54 -46.27
N SER A 784 18.07 10.66 -46.70
CA SER A 784 18.12 11.91 -45.95
C SER A 784 17.41 11.83 -44.60
N SER A 785 16.46 10.89 -44.45
CA SER A 785 15.75 10.64 -43.17
C SER A 785 16.65 10.09 -42.06
N TYR A 786 17.86 9.61 -42.40
CA TYR A 786 18.83 9.10 -41.44
C TYR A 786 20.02 10.05 -41.25
N ARG A 787 19.89 11.30 -41.70
CA ARG A 787 20.86 12.39 -41.48
C ARG A 787 20.26 13.42 -40.54
N ASN A 788 21.10 14.20 -39.87
CA ASN A 788 20.69 15.37 -39.09
C ASN A 788 19.54 15.07 -38.10
N THR A 789 19.49 13.84 -37.58
CA THR A 789 18.41 13.35 -36.72
C THR A 789 18.94 13.17 -35.33
N ASN A 790 18.30 13.80 -34.35
CA ASN A 790 18.73 13.69 -32.97
C ASN A 790 18.46 12.29 -32.40
N VAL A 791 19.46 11.80 -31.66
CA VAL A 791 19.40 10.66 -30.76
C VAL A 791 19.41 11.19 -29.34
N ARG A 792 18.57 10.60 -28.49
CA ARG A 792 18.46 10.89 -27.07
C ARG A 792 19.16 9.80 -26.27
N VAL A 793 20.30 10.12 -25.67
CA VAL A 793 21.12 9.13 -24.96
C VAL A 793 21.06 9.38 -23.47
N MET A 794 20.68 8.38 -22.69
CA MET A 794 20.75 8.45 -21.23
C MET A 794 22.21 8.39 -20.80
N ILE A 795 22.71 9.45 -20.15
CA ILE A 795 24.11 9.56 -19.69
C ILE A 795 24.25 9.69 -18.16
N GLY A 796 23.13 9.66 -17.43
CA GLY A 796 23.07 9.76 -15.98
C GLY A 796 21.92 8.93 -15.44
N ASP A 797 22.06 7.60 -15.50
CA ASP A 797 21.01 6.60 -15.23
C ASP A 797 20.85 6.23 -13.74
N GLU A 798 21.18 7.14 -12.83
CA GLU A 798 21.23 6.81 -11.38
C GLU A 798 20.14 7.48 -10.58
N GLN A 799 19.06 7.99 -11.21
CA GLN A 799 18.00 8.66 -10.46
C GLN A 799 18.62 9.73 -9.56
N ILE A 800 19.31 10.70 -10.16
CA ILE A 800 20.11 11.67 -9.40
C ILE A 800 19.23 12.84 -8.97
N ASN A 801 19.51 13.44 -7.82
CA ASN A 801 18.84 14.67 -7.36
C ASN A 801 19.67 15.94 -7.60
N SER A 802 20.90 15.79 -8.11
CA SER A 802 21.83 16.89 -8.36
C SER A 802 22.77 16.57 -9.52
N ALA A 803 22.99 17.54 -10.40
CA ALA A 803 23.90 17.46 -11.53
C ALA A 803 24.65 18.78 -11.70
N THR A 804 25.97 18.72 -11.84
CA THR A 804 26.79 19.92 -12.09
C THR A 804 27.35 19.89 -13.50
N PHE A 805 27.31 21.04 -14.16
CA PHE A 805 27.77 21.23 -15.53
C PHE A 805 28.78 22.35 -15.61
N SER A 806 29.74 22.18 -16.50
CA SER A 806 30.63 23.25 -16.96
C SER A 806 30.76 23.17 -18.48
N SER A 807 31.47 24.10 -19.10
CA SER A 807 31.67 24.07 -20.55
C SER A 807 33.06 24.53 -20.93
N THR A 808 33.54 24.10 -22.11
CA THR A 808 34.76 24.65 -22.74
C THR A 808 34.58 26.08 -23.25
N GLY A 809 33.35 26.58 -23.33
CA GLY A 809 33.01 27.94 -23.72
C GLY A 809 31.87 28.48 -22.85
N THR A 810 30.99 29.29 -23.44
CA THR A 810 29.75 29.71 -22.77
C THR A 810 28.61 28.77 -23.10
N TYR A 811 27.63 28.70 -22.23
CA TYR A 811 26.41 27.93 -22.44
C TYR A 811 25.21 28.66 -21.84
N SER A 812 24.02 28.15 -22.15
CA SER A 812 22.77 28.72 -21.69
C SER A 812 21.92 27.62 -21.05
N VAL A 813 21.09 28.00 -20.08
CA VAL A 813 20.10 27.10 -19.45
C VAL A 813 18.73 27.56 -19.90
N GLN A 814 17.94 26.65 -20.47
CA GLN A 814 16.64 26.97 -21.03
C GLN A 814 15.58 26.06 -20.43
N ASN A 815 14.43 26.63 -20.09
CA ASN A 815 13.23 25.89 -19.78
C ASN A 815 12.71 25.22 -21.07
N ILE A 816 12.49 23.90 -21.05
CA ILE A 816 12.16 23.11 -22.23
C ILE A 816 10.74 23.43 -22.75
N SER A 817 9.77 23.60 -21.85
CA SER A 817 8.36 23.79 -22.23
C SER A 817 8.09 25.18 -22.81
N THR A 818 8.67 26.21 -22.22
CA THR A 818 8.46 27.62 -22.61
C THR A 818 9.48 28.13 -23.60
N GLY A 819 10.64 27.46 -23.72
CA GLY A 819 11.78 27.99 -24.45
C GLY A 819 12.41 29.23 -23.78
N GLN A 820 12.02 29.60 -22.56
CA GLN A 820 12.59 30.74 -21.86
C GLN A 820 14.03 30.44 -21.42
N PHE A 821 14.95 31.35 -21.69
CA PHE A 821 16.30 31.26 -21.14
C PHE A 821 16.30 31.65 -19.67
N LEU A 822 16.61 30.68 -18.81
CA LEU A 822 16.85 30.88 -17.39
C LEU A 822 18.24 31.44 -17.14
N PHE A 823 19.23 31.04 -17.94
CA PHE A 823 20.55 31.64 -17.91
C PHE A 823 21.07 31.73 -19.34
N THR A 824 21.78 32.80 -19.66
CA THR A 824 22.34 33.04 -21.00
C THR A 824 23.82 33.33 -20.91
N ASN A 825 24.61 32.72 -21.80
CA ASN A 825 26.05 32.97 -21.90
C ASN A 825 26.82 32.81 -20.58
N VAL A 826 26.40 31.87 -19.73
CA VAL A 826 27.06 31.63 -18.45
C VAL A 826 28.42 30.94 -18.62
N THR A 827 29.29 31.21 -17.66
CA THR A 827 30.61 30.60 -17.49
C THR A 827 30.68 29.91 -16.13
N GLY A 828 31.66 29.04 -15.93
CA GLY A 828 31.83 28.32 -14.67
C GLY A 828 30.78 27.22 -14.46
N ASN A 829 30.63 26.79 -13.21
CA ASN A 829 29.77 25.66 -12.86
C ASN A 829 28.31 26.10 -12.70
N THR A 830 27.41 25.37 -13.35
CA THR A 830 25.97 25.41 -13.07
C THR A 830 25.59 24.11 -12.39
N THR A 831 25.02 24.19 -11.20
CA THR A 831 24.44 23.06 -10.51
C THR A 831 22.93 23.10 -10.68
N VAL A 832 22.35 21.99 -11.12
CA VAL A 832 20.91 21.78 -11.14
C VAL A 832 20.58 20.76 -10.07
N THR A 833 19.72 21.12 -9.13
CA THR A 833 19.12 20.16 -8.20
C THR A 833 17.65 19.99 -8.52
N TYR A 834 17.11 18.82 -8.22
CA TYR A 834 15.70 18.50 -8.40
C TYR A 834 15.15 17.88 -7.11
N GLY A 835 13.97 18.33 -6.69
CA GLY A 835 13.29 17.78 -5.51
C GLY A 835 14.00 17.98 -4.16
N SER A 836 15.09 18.76 -4.11
CA SER A 836 15.89 18.95 -2.89
C SER A 836 15.19 19.73 -1.76
N GLY A 837 14.02 20.32 -2.04
CA GLY A 837 13.12 20.88 -1.03
C GLY A 837 11.77 20.17 -0.97
N GLY A 838 11.68 18.98 -1.56
CA GLY A 838 10.49 18.15 -1.70
C GLY A 838 9.37 18.70 -2.62
N ASP A 839 9.42 19.98 -2.96
CA ASP A 839 8.46 20.69 -3.83
C ASP A 839 8.42 20.26 -5.34
N GLY A 840 9.19 19.25 -5.75
CA GLY A 840 9.20 18.77 -7.14
C GLY A 840 9.69 19.81 -8.16
N THR A 841 10.56 20.74 -7.76
CA THR A 841 11.08 21.80 -8.65
C THR A 841 12.55 21.61 -9.03
N PHE A 842 12.92 22.08 -10.23
CA PHE A 842 14.31 22.26 -10.65
C PHE A 842 14.85 23.57 -10.11
N ARG A 843 15.94 23.52 -9.34
CA ARG A 843 16.70 24.67 -8.85
C ARG A 843 18.03 24.73 -9.60
N ILE A 844 18.26 25.84 -10.30
CA ILE A 844 19.43 26.04 -11.15
C ILE A 844 20.27 27.15 -10.54
N THR A 845 21.47 26.80 -10.10
CA THR A 845 22.41 27.72 -9.44
C THR A 845 23.66 27.91 -10.30
N ASN A 846 23.98 29.17 -10.63
CA ASN A 846 25.21 29.57 -11.29
C ASN A 846 25.72 30.88 -10.69
N GLY A 847 27.00 30.93 -10.29
CA GLY A 847 27.63 32.15 -9.78
C GLY A 847 26.94 32.76 -8.55
N GLY A 848 26.35 31.93 -7.67
CA GLY A 848 25.60 32.37 -6.48
C GLY A 848 24.15 32.81 -6.74
N THR A 849 23.73 32.87 -8.01
CA THR A 849 22.33 33.15 -8.37
C THR A 849 21.56 31.85 -8.58
N THR A 850 20.40 31.72 -7.94
CA THR A 850 19.50 30.56 -8.09
C THR A 850 18.22 30.97 -8.80
N ARG A 851 17.78 30.16 -9.77
CA ARG A 851 16.46 30.27 -10.42
C ARG A 851 15.73 28.94 -10.31
N THR A 852 14.43 28.99 -10.11
CA THR A 852 13.59 27.79 -9.90
C THR A 852 12.56 27.66 -11.01
N THR A 853 12.24 26.43 -11.42
CA THR A 853 11.16 26.14 -12.36
C THR A 853 10.57 24.74 -12.13
N GLN A 854 9.28 24.57 -12.40
CA GLN A 854 8.62 23.26 -12.39
C GLN A 854 8.85 22.48 -13.70
N SER A 855 9.24 23.17 -14.78
CA SER A 855 9.47 22.52 -16.07
C SER A 855 10.91 22.00 -16.16
N GLU A 856 11.07 20.93 -16.92
CA GLU A 856 12.37 20.37 -17.28
C GLU A 856 13.25 21.42 -17.97
N VAL A 857 14.56 21.27 -17.79
CA VAL A 857 15.54 22.24 -18.29
C VAL A 857 16.54 21.57 -19.21
N ARG A 858 17.08 22.34 -20.15
CA ARG A 858 18.20 21.91 -20.98
C ARG A 858 19.38 22.85 -20.88
N ILE A 859 20.55 22.26 -20.80
CA ILE A 859 21.86 22.91 -20.91
C ILE A 859 22.24 22.91 -22.38
N VAL A 860 22.32 24.10 -22.97
CA VAL A 860 22.59 24.29 -24.39
C VAL A 860 23.97 24.96 -24.53
N PRO A 861 24.98 24.29 -25.12
CA PRO A 861 26.25 24.93 -25.41
C PRO A 861 26.03 26.04 -26.45
N ASN A 862 26.73 27.17 -26.26
CA ASN A 862 26.74 28.22 -27.28
C ASN A 862 27.89 27.94 -28.27
N ASN A 863 27.65 28.22 -29.55
CA ASN A 863 28.60 27.93 -30.63
C ASN A 863 29.03 26.45 -30.62
N SER A 864 30.30 26.16 -30.95
CA SER A 864 30.87 24.80 -30.95
C SER A 864 31.38 24.34 -29.58
N ALA A 865 30.92 24.93 -28.48
CA ALA A 865 31.33 24.53 -27.14
C ALA A 865 30.82 23.13 -26.77
N THR A 866 31.48 22.49 -25.81
CA THR A 866 31.05 21.19 -25.26
C THR A 866 30.62 21.37 -23.82
N ILE A 867 29.69 20.55 -23.34
CA ILE A 867 29.23 20.56 -21.95
C ILE A 867 29.93 19.44 -21.20
N ARG A 868 30.66 19.77 -20.15
CA ARG A 868 31.26 18.81 -19.23
C ARG A 868 30.27 18.50 -18.12
N TYR A 869 29.92 17.23 -18.00
CA TYR A 869 29.10 16.73 -16.89
C TYR A 869 30.02 16.34 -15.72
N VAL A 870 29.73 16.92 -14.56
CA VAL A 870 30.45 16.74 -13.30
C VAL A 870 29.47 16.04 -12.34
N GLY A 871 29.15 14.79 -12.62
CA GLY A 871 28.33 13.93 -11.75
C GLY A 871 29.16 13.22 -10.67
N ASN A 872 28.49 12.55 -9.73
CA ASN A 872 29.11 11.81 -8.61
C ASN A 872 29.51 10.35 -8.95
N ASN A 873 29.27 9.90 -10.18
CA ASN A 873 29.45 8.49 -10.55
C ASN A 873 30.91 8.14 -10.90
N LYS A 874 31.47 7.09 -10.27
CA LYS A 874 32.90 6.67 -10.35
C LYS A 874 33.41 6.41 -11.79
N ASN A 875 32.52 6.19 -12.77
CA ASN A 875 32.89 5.80 -14.13
C ASN A 875 32.76 6.91 -15.20
N GLN A 876 32.22 8.09 -14.87
CA GLN A 876 31.94 9.14 -15.88
C GLN A 876 32.27 10.59 -15.47
N VAL A 877 32.88 10.82 -14.31
CA VAL A 877 33.24 12.18 -13.86
C VAL A 877 34.13 12.87 -14.89
N GLY A 878 33.63 13.97 -15.46
CA GLY A 878 34.42 14.89 -16.28
C GLY A 878 34.41 14.64 -17.78
N GLN A 879 33.53 13.78 -18.30
CA GLN A 879 33.33 13.64 -19.74
C GLN A 879 32.67 14.89 -20.36
N HIS A 880 33.02 15.17 -21.61
CA HIS A 880 32.48 16.28 -22.39
C HIS A 880 31.47 15.75 -23.40
N TYR A 881 30.36 16.47 -23.57
CA TYR A 881 29.27 16.10 -24.47
C TYR A 881 29.02 17.23 -25.48
N ARG A 882 28.64 16.83 -26.71
CA ARG A 882 28.14 17.73 -27.75
C ARG A 882 26.62 17.72 -27.76
N GLY A 883 26.02 18.74 -28.36
CA GLY A 883 24.58 18.92 -28.33
C GLY A 883 24.09 19.38 -26.96
N ALA A 884 22.78 19.29 -26.73
CA ALA A 884 22.17 19.74 -25.49
C ALA A 884 22.10 18.59 -24.46
N LEU A 885 22.21 18.92 -23.18
CA LEU A 885 21.90 18.01 -22.09
C LEU A 885 20.54 18.39 -21.51
N HIS A 886 19.56 17.51 -21.66
CA HIS A 886 18.24 17.67 -21.09
C HIS A 886 18.23 17.03 -19.71
N LEU A 887 17.76 17.79 -18.73
CA LEU A 887 17.50 17.32 -17.37
C LEU A 887 15.99 17.11 -17.26
N THR A 888 15.60 15.85 -17.33
CA THR A 888 14.20 15.45 -17.37
C THR A 888 13.85 14.76 -16.06
N LYS A 889 12.60 14.84 -15.65
CA LYS A 889 12.14 14.13 -14.46
C LYS A 889 12.28 12.63 -14.71
N SER A 890 12.92 11.90 -13.79
CA SER A 890 13.20 10.47 -14.01
C SER A 890 11.89 9.69 -14.06
N ARG A 891 11.85 8.63 -14.86
CA ARG A 891 10.71 7.72 -14.92
C ARG A 891 11.08 6.37 -14.32
N ILE A 892 10.60 6.11 -13.10
CA ILE A 892 10.72 4.82 -12.44
C ILE A 892 9.40 4.09 -12.69
N ASN A 893 9.40 2.90 -13.30
CA ASN A 893 8.16 2.17 -13.56
C ASN A 893 7.10 2.99 -14.35
N ASN A 894 7.56 3.78 -15.33
CA ASN A 894 6.76 4.73 -16.13
C ASN A 894 6.25 5.98 -15.39
N LEU A 895 6.68 6.20 -14.15
CA LEU A 895 6.14 7.22 -13.25
C LEU A 895 7.10 8.35 -13.09
N GLN A 896 6.59 9.56 -13.22
CA GLN A 896 7.41 10.74 -13.09
C GLN A 896 7.84 10.96 -11.63
N SER A 897 9.16 10.98 -11.39
CA SER A 897 9.69 11.28 -10.08
C SER A 897 9.65 12.78 -9.76
N ASN A 898 9.48 13.11 -8.48
CA ASN A 898 9.55 14.43 -7.86
C ASN A 898 10.88 14.66 -7.12
N PHE A 899 11.70 13.61 -6.98
CA PHE A 899 12.96 13.65 -6.21
C PHE A 899 14.17 13.50 -7.11
N VAL A 900 14.00 12.82 -8.24
CA VAL A 900 15.12 12.45 -9.09
C VAL A 900 14.89 12.73 -10.55
N MET A 901 16.00 13.02 -11.23
CA MET A 901 16.05 13.42 -12.61
C MET A 901 17.05 12.56 -13.37
N ASP A 902 16.82 12.48 -14.67
CA ASP A 902 17.68 11.84 -15.64
C ASP A 902 18.46 12.91 -16.40
N VAL A 903 19.69 12.60 -16.81
CA VAL A 903 20.48 13.44 -17.71
C VAL A 903 20.52 12.77 -19.08
N ILE A 904 19.89 13.41 -20.06
CA ILE A 904 19.73 12.90 -21.42
C ILE A 904 20.48 13.79 -22.40
N ASN A 905 21.48 13.23 -23.09
CA ASN A 905 22.16 13.94 -24.15
C ASN A 905 21.34 13.89 -25.45
N HIS A 906 20.90 15.05 -25.92
CA HIS A 906 20.29 15.25 -27.23
C HIS A 906 21.36 15.68 -28.23
N VAL A 907 21.70 14.79 -29.15
CA VAL A 907 22.83 14.96 -30.08
C VAL A 907 22.45 14.42 -31.46
N ASP A 908 22.96 15.05 -32.52
CA ASP A 908 22.77 14.56 -33.88
C ASP A 908 23.39 13.15 -34.05
N ILE A 909 22.77 12.29 -34.86
CA ILE A 909 23.18 10.90 -35.07
C ILE A 909 24.66 10.75 -35.50
N ASP A 910 25.19 11.59 -36.40
CA ASP A 910 26.59 11.42 -36.80
C ASP A 910 27.52 11.87 -35.68
N THR A 911 27.13 12.91 -34.93
CA THR A 911 27.86 13.35 -33.73
C THR A 911 27.78 12.32 -32.59
N TYR A 912 26.66 11.62 -32.44
CA TYR A 912 26.52 10.49 -31.53
C TYR A 912 27.50 9.37 -31.90
N LEU A 913 27.60 9.05 -33.19
CA LEU A 913 28.51 8.02 -33.69
C LEU A 913 29.98 8.38 -33.49
N GLU A 914 30.34 9.66 -33.47
CA GLU A 914 31.69 10.10 -33.07
C GLU A 914 32.00 9.74 -31.61
N GLY A 915 30.98 9.60 -30.75
CA GLY A 915 31.13 9.13 -29.37
C GLY A 915 30.99 7.62 -29.19
N VAL A 916 30.50 6.90 -30.22
CA VAL A 916 30.32 5.42 -30.18
C VAL A 916 31.45 4.69 -30.89
N VAL A 917 31.70 5.00 -32.16
CA VAL A 917 32.60 4.21 -33.02
C VAL A 917 34.02 4.14 -32.45
N PRO A 918 34.63 5.23 -31.91
CA PRO A 918 35.96 5.14 -31.31
C PRO A 918 36.02 4.30 -30.04
N TYR A 919 34.88 3.99 -29.42
CA TYR A 919 34.79 3.18 -28.20
C TYR A 919 34.45 1.72 -28.49
N GLU A 920 33.76 1.47 -29.60
CA GLU A 920 33.48 0.13 -30.12
C GLU A 920 34.66 -0.45 -30.92
N MET A 921 35.39 0.37 -31.66
CA MET A 921 36.55 -0.07 -32.43
C MET A 921 37.82 0.68 -32.05
N ILE A 922 38.93 -0.04 -31.99
CA ILE A 922 40.23 0.52 -31.61
C ILE A 922 40.72 1.48 -32.72
N PRO A 923 40.86 2.79 -32.45
CA PRO A 923 41.17 3.77 -33.51
C PRO A 923 42.56 3.60 -34.13
N SER A 924 43.52 3.02 -33.40
CA SER A 924 44.87 2.74 -33.90
C SER A 924 44.93 1.64 -34.98
N TRP A 925 43.85 0.91 -35.20
CA TRP A 925 43.75 -0.05 -36.31
C TRP A 925 43.88 0.61 -37.69
N ALA A 926 43.56 1.91 -37.79
CA ALA A 926 43.70 2.70 -39.02
C ALA A 926 43.05 2.05 -40.27
N GLN A 927 41.89 1.41 -40.09
CA GLN A 927 41.17 0.69 -41.14
C GLN A 927 39.86 1.40 -41.50
N LEU A 928 39.89 2.24 -42.55
CA LEU A 928 38.76 3.08 -42.96
C LEU A 928 37.50 2.25 -43.26
N ASN A 929 37.60 1.14 -43.99
CA ASN A 929 36.43 0.33 -44.34
C ASN A 929 35.83 -0.41 -43.13
N ALA A 930 36.65 -0.81 -42.16
CA ALA A 930 36.14 -1.39 -40.91
C ALA A 930 35.38 -0.34 -40.10
N PHE A 931 35.92 0.88 -39.97
CA PHE A 931 35.22 1.99 -39.30
C PHE A 931 33.93 2.39 -40.02
N LYS A 932 33.90 2.38 -41.35
CA LYS A 932 32.68 2.62 -42.13
C LYS A 932 31.61 1.55 -41.88
N ALA A 933 32.02 0.27 -41.83
CA ALA A 933 31.11 -0.83 -41.53
C ALA A 933 30.52 -0.66 -40.12
N GLN A 934 31.36 -0.35 -39.13
CA GLN A 934 30.90 -0.07 -37.76
C GLN A 934 29.99 1.14 -37.68
N ALA A 935 30.30 2.25 -38.36
CA ALA A 935 29.45 3.44 -38.36
C ALA A 935 28.05 3.15 -38.92
N VAL A 936 27.97 2.40 -40.03
CA VAL A 936 26.68 2.03 -40.64
C VAL A 936 25.91 1.02 -39.77
N ALA A 937 26.59 0.03 -39.19
CA ALA A 937 25.96 -0.91 -38.26
C ALA A 937 25.42 -0.19 -37.01
N ALA A 938 26.25 0.66 -36.40
CA ALA A 938 25.87 1.44 -35.22
C ALA A 938 24.72 2.41 -35.51
N ARG A 939 24.74 3.11 -36.66
CA ARG A 939 23.62 3.97 -37.09
C ARG A 939 22.33 3.18 -37.25
N THR A 940 22.41 2.01 -37.88
CA THR A 940 21.25 1.14 -38.09
C THR A 940 20.69 0.64 -36.76
N TYR A 941 21.57 0.23 -35.84
CA TYR A 941 21.18 -0.17 -34.48
C TYR A 941 20.46 0.97 -33.76
N ALA A 942 21.02 2.18 -33.78
CA ALA A 942 20.42 3.35 -33.14
C ALA A 942 19.01 3.66 -33.69
N PHE A 943 18.82 3.60 -35.01
CA PHE A 943 17.48 3.82 -35.58
C PHE A 943 16.52 2.65 -35.33
N ARG A 944 17.02 1.41 -35.35
CA ARG A 944 16.18 0.21 -35.15
C ARG A 944 15.63 0.12 -33.73
N ASN A 945 16.48 0.43 -32.74
CA ASN A 945 16.16 0.32 -31.32
C ASN A 945 15.58 1.60 -30.72
N ARG A 946 15.36 2.62 -31.54
CA ARG A 946 14.65 3.83 -31.14
C ARG A 946 13.20 3.50 -30.77
N VAL A 947 12.80 3.85 -29.55
CA VAL A 947 11.41 3.71 -29.06
C VAL A 947 10.79 5.10 -28.93
N PRO A 948 9.93 5.54 -29.88
CA PRO A 948 9.38 6.90 -29.87
C PRO A 948 8.61 7.27 -28.59
N THR A 949 8.05 6.29 -27.88
CA THR A 949 7.28 6.48 -26.66
C THR A 949 8.12 6.63 -25.40
N ARG A 950 9.42 6.27 -25.44
CA ARG A 950 10.34 6.49 -24.31
C ARG A 950 10.87 7.93 -24.32
N HIS A 951 11.23 8.47 -23.16
CA HIS A 951 11.81 9.82 -23.04
C HIS A 951 13.25 9.90 -23.54
N PHE A 952 13.95 8.76 -23.66
CA PHE A 952 15.24 8.60 -24.35
C PHE A 952 15.23 7.43 -25.35
N ASP A 953 16.26 7.33 -26.19
CA ASP A 953 16.40 6.32 -27.25
C ASP A 953 17.44 5.24 -26.91
N MET A 954 18.59 5.61 -26.33
CA MET A 954 19.74 4.72 -26.10
C MET A 954 20.31 4.87 -24.69
N TYR A 955 20.85 3.78 -24.15
CA TYR A 955 21.81 3.85 -23.03
C TYR A 955 23.21 4.16 -23.55
N ASP A 956 24.06 4.72 -22.71
CA ASP A 956 25.45 5.06 -23.03
C ASP A 956 26.45 3.92 -22.76
N ASP A 957 25.97 2.77 -22.30
CA ASP A 957 26.75 1.57 -22.01
C ASP A 957 26.36 0.36 -22.89
N THR A 958 26.86 -0.81 -22.52
CA THR A 958 26.65 -2.07 -23.26
C THR A 958 25.19 -2.56 -23.34
N ARG A 959 24.25 -1.96 -22.60
CA ARG A 959 22.81 -2.21 -22.79
C ARG A 959 22.32 -1.66 -24.13
N SER A 960 23.02 -0.69 -24.69
CA SER A 960 22.81 -0.21 -26.06
C SER A 960 24.14 -0.20 -26.80
N GLN A 961 24.82 0.95 -26.83
CA GLN A 961 26.11 1.10 -27.47
C GLN A 961 27.00 1.93 -26.56
N VAL A 962 28.28 1.62 -26.51
CA VAL A 962 29.22 2.32 -25.63
C VAL A 962 29.43 3.74 -26.14
N TYR A 963 28.81 4.74 -25.50
CA TYR A 963 28.83 6.16 -25.85
C TYR A 963 29.50 6.99 -24.77
N HIS A 964 30.57 7.70 -25.12
CA HIS A 964 31.36 8.49 -24.17
C HIS A 964 31.42 9.99 -24.51
N GLY A 965 30.47 10.48 -25.32
CA GLY A 965 30.48 11.87 -25.75
C GLY A 965 31.70 12.22 -26.61
N VAL A 966 32.48 13.22 -26.21
CA VAL A 966 33.65 13.72 -26.93
C VAL A 966 34.87 12.83 -26.64
N PRO A 967 35.41 12.11 -27.64
CA PRO A 967 36.56 11.24 -27.45
C PRO A 967 37.79 12.01 -26.96
N GLN A 968 38.57 11.38 -26.07
CA GLN A 968 39.80 11.94 -25.52
C GLN A 968 41.04 11.22 -26.05
N GLY A 969 42.17 11.92 -26.10
CA GLY A 969 43.47 11.37 -26.50
C GLY A 969 43.43 10.68 -27.87
N ASP A 970 44.03 9.49 -27.96
CA ASP A 970 44.14 8.70 -29.19
C ASP A 970 42.79 8.24 -29.77
N ARG A 971 41.70 8.34 -28.98
CA ARG A 971 40.35 8.04 -29.47
C ARG A 971 39.77 9.14 -30.34
N ASN A 972 40.24 10.38 -30.22
CA ASN A 972 39.86 11.47 -31.12
C ASN A 972 40.61 11.33 -32.46
N ASN A 973 40.04 10.54 -33.36
CA ASN A 973 40.74 10.09 -34.56
C ASN A 973 40.04 10.58 -35.84
N ALA A 974 40.78 11.33 -36.66
CA ALA A 974 40.26 11.92 -37.90
C ALA A 974 39.78 10.88 -38.93
N LEU A 975 40.40 9.69 -38.97
CA LEU A 975 39.99 8.61 -39.89
C LEU A 975 38.65 8.00 -39.49
N VAL A 976 38.37 7.91 -38.18
CA VAL A 976 37.07 7.45 -37.67
C VAL A 976 35.98 8.48 -38.01
N ASN A 977 36.23 9.78 -37.77
CA ASN A 977 35.29 10.85 -38.13
C ASN A 977 35.03 10.88 -39.64
N GLN A 978 36.08 10.71 -40.46
CA GLN A 978 35.95 10.57 -41.91
C GLN A 978 35.03 9.40 -42.29
N ALA A 979 35.20 8.23 -41.66
CA ALA A 979 34.36 7.06 -41.91
C ALA A 979 32.87 7.32 -41.58
N ILE A 980 32.60 8.02 -40.48
CA ILE A 980 31.25 8.39 -40.06
C ILE A 980 30.60 9.33 -41.07
N HIS A 981 31.29 10.41 -41.44
CA HIS A 981 30.76 11.41 -42.39
C HIS A 981 30.60 10.86 -43.81
N GLU A 982 31.54 10.05 -44.30
CA GLU A 982 31.44 9.44 -45.63
C GLU A 982 30.30 8.41 -45.73
N THR A 983 29.78 7.93 -44.60
CA THR A 983 28.63 7.01 -44.53
C THR A 983 27.37 7.68 -43.99
N SER A 984 27.33 9.02 -43.95
CA SER A 984 26.21 9.78 -43.40
C SER A 984 24.88 9.44 -44.09
N GLY A 985 23.90 9.01 -43.29
CA GLY A 985 22.57 8.59 -43.73
C GLY A 985 22.50 7.19 -44.33
N GLU A 986 23.58 6.40 -44.29
CA GLU A 986 23.57 5.00 -44.71
C GLU A 986 23.16 4.07 -43.56
N VAL A 987 22.23 3.16 -43.85
CA VAL A 987 21.70 2.13 -42.94
C VAL A 987 21.58 0.78 -43.64
N ILE A 988 21.39 -0.29 -42.87
CA ILE A 988 21.26 -1.66 -43.36
C ILE A 988 19.80 -2.09 -43.32
N LEU A 989 19.28 -2.54 -44.46
CA LEU A 989 17.88 -2.95 -44.63
C LEU A 989 17.78 -4.42 -45.05
N HIS A 990 16.79 -5.12 -44.50
CA HIS A 990 16.31 -6.41 -44.97
C HIS A 990 14.82 -6.28 -45.28
N ASN A 991 14.40 -6.61 -46.51
CA ASN A 991 13.03 -6.41 -46.98
C ASN A 991 12.48 -4.98 -46.69
N ASN A 992 13.26 -3.96 -47.04
CA ASN A 992 12.97 -2.52 -46.82
C ASN A 992 12.77 -2.10 -45.35
N SER A 993 13.09 -2.96 -44.38
CA SER A 993 13.02 -2.66 -42.95
C SER A 993 14.42 -2.61 -42.34
N LEU A 994 14.64 -1.72 -41.38
CA LEU A 994 15.90 -1.67 -40.62
C LEU A 994 16.17 -3.02 -39.97
N ILE A 995 17.39 -3.53 -40.12
CA ILE A 995 17.80 -4.74 -39.40
C ILE A 995 18.15 -4.42 -37.95
N ASP A 996 18.14 -5.45 -37.12
CA ASP A 996 18.82 -5.42 -35.82
C ASP A 996 20.33 -5.64 -36.04
N ALA A 997 21.06 -4.54 -36.23
CA ALA A 997 22.48 -4.52 -36.61
C ALA A 997 23.41 -4.74 -35.41
N VAL A 998 23.17 -5.81 -34.64
CA VAL A 998 23.99 -6.23 -33.51
C VAL A 998 25.41 -6.60 -33.95
N TYR A 999 26.39 -6.32 -33.10
CA TYR A 999 27.81 -6.59 -33.33
C TYR A 999 28.53 -6.93 -32.02
N SER A 1000 29.68 -7.59 -32.11
CA SER A 1000 30.48 -7.97 -30.94
C SER A 1000 31.98 -7.89 -31.23
N ALA A 1001 32.82 -7.91 -30.19
CA ALA A 1001 34.27 -7.82 -30.40
C ALA A 1001 34.82 -9.00 -31.21
N SER A 1002 34.51 -10.23 -30.77
CA SER A 1002 34.96 -11.45 -31.43
C SER A 1002 33.98 -12.59 -31.21
N ALA A 1003 33.81 -13.42 -32.25
CA ALA A 1003 33.04 -14.66 -32.20
C ALA A 1003 33.96 -15.90 -32.28
N SER A 1004 35.25 -15.76 -31.95
CA SER A 1004 36.22 -16.87 -31.88
C SER A 1004 36.38 -17.65 -33.20
N GLY A 1005 36.19 -16.96 -34.33
CA GLY A 1005 36.31 -17.52 -35.67
C GLY A 1005 35.02 -18.07 -36.29
N HIS A 1006 33.87 -18.00 -35.60
CA HIS A 1006 32.56 -18.34 -36.17
C HIS A 1006 31.42 -17.60 -35.45
N THR A 1007 30.67 -16.77 -36.17
CA THR A 1007 29.46 -16.13 -35.62
C THR A 1007 28.31 -17.13 -35.46
N VAL A 1008 27.35 -16.85 -34.59
CA VAL A 1008 26.25 -17.78 -34.27
C VAL A 1008 24.90 -17.27 -34.74
N ASP A 1009 23.95 -18.18 -34.96
CA ASP A 1009 22.57 -17.82 -35.27
C ASP A 1009 21.93 -17.08 -34.09
N ALA A 1010 21.08 -16.09 -34.37
CA ALA A 1010 20.32 -15.39 -33.33
C ALA A 1010 19.48 -16.34 -32.46
N ARG A 1011 18.92 -17.42 -33.05
CA ARG A 1011 18.10 -18.40 -32.31
C ARG A 1011 18.89 -19.13 -31.22
N ASP A 1012 20.20 -19.30 -31.41
CA ASP A 1012 21.06 -20.04 -30.48
C ASP A 1012 21.53 -19.15 -29.31
N VAL A 1013 21.26 -17.83 -29.38
CA VAL A 1013 21.59 -16.86 -28.32
C VAL A 1013 20.34 -16.30 -27.66
N TRP A 1014 19.32 -15.96 -28.45
CA TRP A 1014 18.11 -15.25 -28.01
C TRP A 1014 16.81 -16.03 -28.26
N GLY A 1015 16.89 -17.30 -28.72
CA GLY A 1015 15.74 -18.17 -28.95
C GLY A 1015 14.91 -17.88 -30.21
N ASN A 1016 15.02 -16.66 -30.75
CA ASN A 1016 14.27 -16.24 -31.93
C ASN A 1016 15.09 -16.38 -33.21
N ASP A 1017 14.47 -16.97 -34.25
CA ASP A 1017 15.10 -17.02 -35.55
C ASP A 1017 14.98 -15.69 -36.30
N ILE A 1018 16.12 -15.08 -36.63
CA ILE A 1018 16.17 -13.79 -37.33
C ILE A 1018 16.84 -14.01 -38.69
N ALA A 1019 16.11 -13.73 -39.77
CA ALA A 1019 16.49 -14.11 -41.14
C ALA A 1019 17.87 -13.60 -41.57
N TYR A 1020 18.24 -12.37 -41.15
CA TYR A 1020 19.51 -11.72 -41.49
C TYR A 1020 20.63 -11.97 -40.47
N LEU A 1021 20.36 -12.58 -39.31
CA LEU A 1021 21.36 -12.90 -38.27
C LEU A 1021 21.63 -14.40 -38.23
N LYS A 1022 22.36 -14.85 -39.26
CA LYS A 1022 22.77 -16.24 -39.43
C LYS A 1022 24.27 -16.37 -39.16
N GLY A 1023 24.64 -17.41 -38.42
CA GLY A 1023 26.00 -17.74 -38.08
C GLY A 1023 26.82 -18.07 -39.32
N LYS A 1024 28.01 -17.50 -39.37
CA LYS A 1024 28.96 -17.60 -40.47
C LYS A 1024 30.36 -17.82 -39.93
N ARG A 1025 31.12 -18.66 -40.62
CA ARG A 1025 32.56 -18.80 -40.40
C ARG A 1025 33.20 -17.43 -40.52
N ASP A 1026 34.12 -17.11 -39.63
CA ASP A 1026 34.83 -15.84 -39.61
C ASP A 1026 36.34 -16.08 -39.60
N PRO A 1027 36.94 -16.47 -40.75
CA PRO A 1027 38.37 -16.71 -40.84
C PRO A 1027 39.19 -15.42 -40.75
N TYR A 1028 38.54 -14.25 -40.71
CA TYR A 1028 39.17 -12.93 -40.69
C TYR A 1028 39.38 -12.43 -39.26
N ASP A 1029 38.71 -13.02 -38.27
CA ASP A 1029 38.95 -12.78 -36.85
C ASP A 1029 40.36 -13.30 -36.49
N ASN A 1030 41.32 -12.38 -36.41
CA ASN A 1030 42.71 -12.68 -36.04
C ASN A 1030 42.99 -12.40 -34.57
N SER A 1031 41.95 -12.23 -33.75
CA SER A 1031 42.12 -11.98 -32.33
C SER A 1031 42.69 -13.20 -31.60
N GLN A 1032 43.30 -12.95 -30.44
CA GLN A 1032 43.74 -14.00 -29.51
C GLN A 1032 42.60 -14.93 -29.06
N TYR A 1033 41.34 -14.51 -29.22
CA TYR A 1033 40.15 -15.26 -28.80
C TYR A 1033 39.82 -16.44 -29.72
N THR A 1034 40.45 -16.54 -30.90
CA THR A 1034 40.32 -17.69 -31.81
C THR A 1034 41.10 -18.92 -31.34
N GLN A 1035 42.03 -18.75 -30.40
CA GLN A 1035 42.87 -19.83 -29.87
C GLN A 1035 42.12 -20.65 -28.80
N VAL A 1036 42.44 -21.95 -28.71
CA VAL A 1036 41.95 -22.81 -27.63
C VAL A 1036 42.51 -22.30 -26.31
N SER A 1037 41.62 -21.95 -25.40
CA SER A 1037 41.93 -21.35 -24.09
C SER A 1037 41.79 -22.31 -22.93
N TRP A 1038 41.14 -23.46 -23.17
CA TRP A 1038 40.87 -24.49 -22.17
C TRP A 1038 40.67 -25.84 -22.84
N THR A 1039 41.13 -26.90 -22.18
CA THR A 1039 40.89 -28.28 -22.57
C THR A 1039 40.55 -29.10 -21.33
N GLY A 1040 39.44 -29.82 -21.37
CA GLY A 1040 39.02 -30.75 -20.32
C GLY A 1040 38.84 -32.15 -20.87
N THR A 1041 39.32 -33.15 -20.14
CA THR A 1041 39.17 -34.57 -20.49
C THR A 1041 38.38 -35.25 -19.38
N PHE A 1042 37.29 -35.93 -19.74
CA PHE A 1042 36.39 -36.58 -18.78
C PHE A 1042 36.07 -38.01 -19.21
N THR A 1043 36.12 -38.93 -18.26
CA THR A 1043 35.43 -40.22 -18.36
C THR A 1043 33.99 -40.08 -17.89
N LEU A 1044 33.16 -41.10 -18.11
CA LEU A 1044 31.79 -41.12 -17.55
C LEU A 1044 31.79 -41.10 -16.01
N ASP A 1045 32.80 -41.68 -15.37
CA ASP A 1045 32.96 -41.64 -13.91
C ASP A 1045 33.39 -40.23 -13.44
N ASP A 1046 34.23 -39.51 -14.19
CA ASP A 1046 34.55 -38.10 -13.90
C ASP A 1046 33.29 -37.23 -13.99
N LEU A 1047 32.48 -37.42 -15.04
CA LEU A 1047 31.20 -36.73 -15.17
C LEU A 1047 30.25 -37.08 -14.01
N SER A 1048 30.21 -38.36 -13.60
CA SER A 1048 29.39 -38.81 -12.46
C SER A 1048 29.73 -38.09 -11.14
N ASN A 1049 30.95 -37.59 -11.00
CA ASN A 1049 31.43 -36.91 -9.80
C ASN A 1049 31.26 -35.39 -9.82
N ILE A 1050 30.78 -34.80 -10.92
CA ILE A 1050 30.41 -33.39 -10.97
C ILE A 1050 29.23 -33.16 -10.01
N SER A 1051 29.35 -32.19 -9.09
CA SER A 1051 28.39 -31.94 -8.01
C SER A 1051 26.95 -31.86 -8.50
N GLU A 1052 26.71 -31.14 -9.60
CA GLU A 1052 25.38 -31.06 -10.23
C GLU A 1052 24.83 -32.44 -10.59
N PHE A 1053 25.62 -33.25 -11.31
CA PHE A 1053 25.20 -34.55 -11.84
C PHE A 1053 25.01 -35.57 -10.72
N LYS A 1054 25.88 -35.53 -9.70
CA LYS A 1054 25.78 -36.35 -8.48
C LYS A 1054 24.52 -36.03 -7.68
N ASN A 1055 24.20 -34.74 -7.53
CA ASN A 1055 23.07 -34.28 -6.72
C ASN A 1055 21.71 -34.56 -7.36
N ARG A 1056 21.66 -34.89 -8.65
CA ARG A 1056 20.41 -35.33 -9.32
C ARG A 1056 19.86 -36.64 -8.75
N GLY A 1057 20.68 -37.43 -8.04
CA GLY A 1057 20.24 -38.71 -7.46
C GLY A 1057 19.89 -39.79 -8.49
N LEU A 1058 20.20 -39.57 -9.78
CA LEU A 1058 19.87 -40.48 -10.88
C LEU A 1058 20.87 -41.64 -11.05
N GLY A 1059 21.85 -41.75 -10.15
CA GLY A 1059 22.92 -42.76 -10.22
C GLY A 1059 24.14 -42.26 -11.00
N LYS A 1060 25.03 -43.17 -11.38
CA LYS A 1060 26.21 -42.83 -12.20
C LYS A 1060 25.80 -42.44 -13.62
N VAL A 1061 26.60 -41.60 -14.27
CA VAL A 1061 26.53 -41.33 -15.70
C VAL A 1061 27.00 -42.57 -16.46
N VAL A 1062 26.19 -43.02 -17.42
CA VAL A 1062 26.42 -44.23 -18.23
C VAL A 1062 26.59 -43.94 -19.71
N ASP A 1063 26.15 -42.77 -20.19
CA ASP A 1063 26.33 -42.33 -21.57
C ASP A 1063 26.22 -40.79 -21.68
N LEU A 1064 26.77 -40.22 -22.74
CA LEU A 1064 26.73 -38.78 -23.02
C LEU A 1064 26.48 -38.56 -24.51
N LYS A 1065 25.34 -37.94 -24.85
CA LYS A 1065 25.01 -37.55 -26.22
C LYS A 1065 25.14 -36.04 -26.39
N ILE A 1066 25.90 -35.62 -27.39
CA ILE A 1066 26.16 -34.21 -27.67
C ILE A 1066 25.56 -33.85 -29.03
N GLU A 1067 24.76 -32.79 -29.06
CA GLU A 1067 24.37 -32.12 -30.29
C GLU A 1067 25.27 -30.90 -30.49
N ALA A 1068 25.98 -30.84 -31.60
CA ALA A 1068 26.82 -29.71 -31.96
C ALA A 1068 26.46 -29.17 -33.35
N ARG A 1069 26.53 -27.86 -33.52
CA ARG A 1069 26.36 -27.14 -34.79
C ARG A 1069 27.46 -26.10 -34.91
N SER A 1070 28.06 -25.98 -36.09
CA SER A 1070 29.07 -24.94 -36.38
C SER A 1070 30.17 -24.83 -35.30
N GLU A 1071 30.78 -25.97 -34.94
CA GLU A 1071 31.84 -26.07 -33.91
C GLU A 1071 31.42 -25.68 -32.48
N ARG A 1072 30.10 -25.62 -32.19
CA ARG A 1072 29.56 -25.32 -30.86
C ARG A 1072 28.60 -26.40 -30.39
N ILE A 1073 28.73 -26.80 -29.13
CA ILE A 1073 27.74 -27.66 -28.46
C ILE A 1073 26.44 -26.86 -28.23
N ILE A 1074 25.34 -27.37 -28.78
CA ILE A 1074 23.98 -26.81 -28.66
C ILE A 1074 23.28 -27.45 -27.46
N SER A 1075 23.38 -28.76 -27.32
CA SER A 1075 22.81 -29.50 -26.20
C SER A 1075 23.69 -30.70 -25.83
N ALA A 1076 23.64 -31.09 -24.56
CA ALA A 1076 24.30 -32.27 -24.03
C ALA A 1076 23.31 -33.06 -23.18
N GLN A 1077 22.92 -34.24 -23.65
CA GLN A 1077 22.11 -35.18 -22.90
C GLN A 1077 23.01 -36.12 -22.11
N VAL A 1078 23.05 -35.89 -20.80
CA VAL A 1078 23.75 -36.73 -19.82
C VAL A 1078 22.80 -37.86 -19.42
N ILE A 1079 23.20 -39.11 -19.70
CA ILE A 1079 22.39 -40.29 -19.44
C ILE A 1079 22.92 -40.99 -18.21
N PHE A 1080 22.06 -41.22 -17.24
CA PHE A 1080 22.36 -41.84 -15.96
C PHE A 1080 21.79 -43.25 -15.89
N GLU A 1081 22.14 -43.99 -14.84
CA GLU A 1081 21.55 -45.31 -14.56
C GLU A 1081 20.02 -45.27 -14.43
N ARG A 1082 19.45 -44.13 -14.00
CA ARG A 1082 18.02 -43.93 -13.78
C ARG A 1082 17.49 -42.68 -14.47
N GLY A 1083 17.65 -42.58 -15.78
CA GLY A 1083 17.07 -41.53 -16.61
C GLY A 1083 18.13 -40.70 -17.35
N SER A 1084 17.72 -39.58 -17.91
CA SER A 1084 18.64 -38.69 -18.64
C SER A 1084 18.23 -37.24 -18.42
N VAL A 1085 19.21 -36.34 -18.39
CA VAL A 1085 18.97 -34.90 -18.31
C VAL A 1085 19.64 -34.24 -19.51
N THR A 1086 18.88 -33.41 -20.23
CA THR A 1086 19.43 -32.61 -21.33
C THR A 1086 19.73 -31.22 -20.83
N TYR A 1087 21.00 -30.83 -20.94
CA TYR A 1087 21.49 -29.50 -20.66
C TYR A 1087 21.65 -28.72 -21.96
N SER A 1088 21.43 -27.40 -21.92
CA SER A 1088 21.93 -26.53 -22.98
C SER A 1088 23.46 -26.58 -23.00
N GLY A 1089 24.08 -26.33 -24.15
CA GLY A 1089 25.54 -26.36 -24.27
C GLY A 1089 26.25 -25.45 -23.28
N SER A 1090 25.66 -24.30 -22.94
CA SER A 1090 26.19 -23.37 -21.93
C SER A 1090 26.04 -23.87 -20.49
N ALA A 1091 24.90 -24.47 -20.15
CA ALA A 1091 24.69 -25.06 -18.82
C ALA A 1091 25.67 -26.23 -18.62
N PHE A 1092 25.80 -27.09 -19.63
CA PHE A 1092 26.76 -28.19 -19.62
C PHE A 1092 28.21 -27.68 -19.46
N ALA A 1093 28.60 -26.64 -20.23
CA ALA A 1093 29.91 -25.99 -20.11
C ALA A 1093 30.23 -25.54 -18.68
N SER A 1094 29.25 -24.89 -18.04
CA SER A 1094 29.39 -24.40 -16.67
C SER A 1094 29.60 -25.54 -15.68
N HIS A 1095 28.86 -26.64 -15.83
CA HIS A 1095 28.96 -27.80 -14.93
C HIS A 1095 30.28 -28.55 -15.07
N ILE A 1096 30.86 -28.61 -16.28
CA ILE A 1096 32.18 -29.24 -16.50
C ILE A 1096 33.36 -28.28 -16.25
N GLY A 1097 33.10 -27.04 -15.82
CA GLY A 1097 34.13 -26.04 -15.51
C GLY A 1097 34.82 -25.41 -16.72
N ALA A 1098 34.16 -25.38 -17.88
CA ALA A 1098 34.69 -24.72 -19.07
C ALA A 1098 34.49 -23.19 -18.99
N PRO A 1099 35.50 -22.38 -19.40
CA PRO A 1099 35.47 -20.92 -19.23
C PRO A 1099 34.60 -20.18 -20.27
N SER A 1100 34.01 -20.87 -21.25
CA SER A 1100 33.22 -20.23 -22.31
C SER A 1100 32.10 -21.12 -22.86
N ARG A 1101 31.20 -20.48 -23.62
CA ARG A 1101 30.05 -21.13 -24.30
C ARG A 1101 30.41 -21.74 -25.66
N ILE A 1102 31.64 -21.54 -26.16
CA ILE A 1102 32.11 -22.06 -27.45
C ILE A 1102 33.04 -23.24 -27.18
N MET A 1103 32.52 -24.44 -27.38
CA MET A 1103 33.24 -25.68 -27.16
C MET A 1103 33.09 -26.64 -28.34
N THR A 1104 34.20 -27.23 -28.74
CA THR A 1104 34.24 -28.42 -29.60
C THR A 1104 34.52 -29.65 -28.73
N TYR A 1105 34.19 -30.84 -29.23
CA TYR A 1105 34.48 -32.08 -28.53
C TYR A 1105 35.03 -33.16 -29.47
N THR A 1106 35.75 -34.12 -28.90
CA THR A 1106 36.21 -35.33 -29.56
C THR A 1106 36.13 -36.50 -28.58
N ILE A 1107 35.70 -37.66 -29.06
CA ILE A 1107 35.67 -38.90 -28.28
C ILE A 1107 36.96 -39.68 -28.59
N LYS A 1108 37.70 -40.08 -27.55
CA LYS A 1108 38.96 -40.82 -27.65
C LYS A 1108 38.87 -42.21 -27.04
#